data_AF-A0A225WPW5-F1
#
_entry.id   AF-A0A225WPW5-F1
#
_cell.length_a   1.000
_cell.length_b   1.000
_cell.length_c   1.000
_cell.angle_alpha   90.00
_cell.angle_beta   90.00
_cell.angle_gamma   90.00
#
_symmetry.space_group_name_H-M   'P 1'
#
loop_
_entity.id
_entity.type
_entity.pdbx_description
1 polymer ?
#
loop_
_entity_poly.entity_id
_entity_poly.type
_entity_poly.pdbx_seq_one_letter_code
_entity_poly.pdbx_strand_id
1 'polypeptide(L)'
;MIKSRSGLWPWIDVDTPEDAYNLTSSRGETWKLVMSDEFNVPGRNFSPGVDHMWTALEMPDGVNAALEYYSVNMTSTVKESDGRGVFQIKTMEEENITYTVWNNYAKPAGFETHYMYYRAGMVQSWNKFCFQGGRMEVVAMLPGTTSSSNPDMGNVNGRVKTTGFYPTWPATTNATPSYNRVKGSVRVMAILAMDLILIKEEEHRKLIYWKEETIGANFPGIPTKTYAARNHDSWYQGLRYAPNSLCSVDGSLKQDPDTVIANVKKGITSNTCSGVNTCPASGDGYSDLDLIDGKGTRHWGVNDVGGCMPLINGYTGAFLCDPDSSNSKCSSPLGAEEPKSKVMAPFEYQMDAISANWPVQLAAYTSYLKYQVEWVMGPTGYLRWMLEDIVIFEIPSESVENVPQDDNNSNPKKLMLEEPMYVIFNVALSTSWGTSPPNAGSPCRGDGSNAQNNAICDGFPMYLKIDYIRIYQDLSANSSMSIGCDPSTHPTKQWIEDHIDEYETEDNKWIEVHGGANCKSDYDCTVGTSHILTGTCNRKGKCACGSSGSWGGPRCTTPLADTANGKGFGPPVVLSSLLGAFIIIVFAFVVYKIVSQRSRKAMVGAGITQPAILSKIEMDDIPHSNSGLSGTENKVV
;
A
#
# COMPACT_ATOMS: atom_id res chain seq x y z
N MET A 1 0.59 8.46 18.33
CA MET A 1 -0.81 8.03 18.14
C MET A 1 -1.52 7.97 19.48
N ILE A 2 -2.85 8.10 19.51
CA ILE A 2 -3.66 8.05 20.75
C ILE A 2 -4.66 6.91 20.64
N LYS A 3 -4.75 6.08 21.68
CA LYS A 3 -5.72 4.99 21.76
C LYS A 3 -7.13 5.50 22.03
N SER A 4 -8.13 4.75 21.59
CA SER A 4 -9.52 4.94 21.99
C SER A 4 -9.72 4.62 23.48
N ARG A 5 -10.88 4.96 24.05
CA ARG A 5 -11.27 4.56 25.41
C ARG A 5 -11.40 3.05 25.57
N SER A 6 -11.70 2.32 24.49
CA SER A 6 -11.67 0.86 24.46
C SER A 6 -10.25 0.27 24.35
N GLY A 7 -9.21 1.10 24.22
CA GLY A 7 -7.82 0.66 24.14
C GLY A 7 -7.32 0.33 22.73
N LEU A 8 -8.14 0.53 21.70
CA LEU A 8 -7.79 0.29 20.30
C LEU A 8 -6.90 1.42 19.76
N TRP A 9 -5.89 1.05 18.97
CA TRP A 9 -5.15 2.03 18.18
C TRP A 9 -6.00 2.51 16.98
N PRO A 10 -5.69 3.69 16.39
CA PRO A 10 -6.51 4.29 15.33
C PRO A 10 -6.82 3.35 14.17
N TRP A 11 -5.84 2.55 13.73
CA TRP A 11 -5.91 1.75 12.51
C TRP A 11 -6.15 0.25 12.74
N ILE A 12 -6.48 -0.16 13.97
CA ILE A 12 -6.78 -1.57 14.30
C ILE A 12 -8.29 -1.82 14.11
N ASP A 13 -8.64 -2.85 13.35
CA ASP A 13 -10.03 -3.31 13.22
C ASP A 13 -10.57 -3.82 14.56
N VAL A 14 -11.82 -3.49 14.87
CA VAL A 14 -12.48 -3.86 16.13
C VAL A 14 -12.77 -5.37 16.21
N ASP A 15 -12.66 -6.07 15.09
CA ASP A 15 -12.83 -7.51 14.98
C ASP A 15 -11.51 -8.30 14.98
N THR A 16 -10.36 -7.62 15.00
CA THR A 16 -9.07 -8.30 15.14
C THR A 16 -8.96 -8.98 16.51
N PRO A 17 -8.63 -10.29 16.54
CA PRO A 17 -8.56 -11.02 17.79
C PRO A 17 -7.39 -10.55 18.67
N GLU A 18 -7.57 -10.57 19.99
CA GLU A 18 -6.60 -10.02 20.95
C GLU A 18 -5.24 -10.75 20.93
N ASP A 19 -5.22 -12.04 20.58
CA ASP A 19 -4.00 -12.83 20.46
C ASP A 19 -3.13 -12.39 19.27
N ALA A 20 -3.71 -11.72 18.27
CA ALA A 20 -3.00 -11.11 17.15
C ALA A 20 -2.38 -9.75 17.47
N TYR A 21 -2.48 -9.22 18.70
CA TYR A 21 -1.96 -7.88 19.01
C TYR A 21 -0.44 -7.83 19.19
N ASN A 22 0.19 -9.00 19.29
CA ASN A 22 1.62 -9.16 19.48
C ASN A 22 2.15 -10.20 18.50
N LEU A 23 3.33 -9.94 17.97
CA LEU A 23 4.03 -10.84 17.06
C LEU A 23 5.48 -10.99 17.52
N THR A 24 6.04 -12.18 17.34
CA THR A 24 7.50 -12.38 17.39
C THR A 24 8.05 -12.28 15.98
N SER A 25 8.98 -11.34 15.73
CA SER A 25 9.65 -11.16 14.44
C SER A 25 10.46 -12.40 14.06
N SER A 26 10.86 -12.49 12.79
CA SER A 26 11.66 -13.63 12.32
C SER A 26 13.01 -13.78 13.05
N ARG A 27 13.47 -12.73 13.73
CA ARG A 27 14.70 -12.72 14.53
C ARG A 27 14.48 -12.66 16.05
N GLY A 28 13.23 -12.78 16.52
CA GLY A 28 12.89 -12.99 17.94
C GLY A 28 12.47 -11.74 18.71
N GLU A 29 12.36 -10.58 18.06
CA GLU A 29 11.90 -9.35 18.69
C GLU A 29 10.38 -9.35 18.85
N THR A 30 9.85 -8.69 19.88
CA THR A 30 8.40 -8.57 20.06
C THR A 30 7.89 -7.28 19.44
N TRP A 31 7.05 -7.39 18.42
CA TRP A 31 6.42 -6.26 17.74
C TRP A 31 4.92 -6.19 18.07
N LYS A 32 4.36 -4.98 18.00
CA LYS A 32 2.95 -4.71 18.31
C LYS A 32 2.17 -4.51 17.03
N LEU A 33 0.92 -4.97 17.02
CA LEU A 33 -0.02 -4.66 15.95
C LEU A 33 -0.30 -3.15 15.91
N VAL A 34 -0.18 -2.56 14.73
CA VAL A 34 -0.37 -1.11 14.51
C VAL A 34 -1.47 -0.81 13.50
N MET A 35 -1.77 -1.75 12.60
CA MET A 35 -2.88 -1.68 11.66
C MET A 35 -3.40 -3.08 11.37
N SER A 36 -4.71 -3.19 11.21
CA SER A 36 -5.37 -4.41 10.74
C SER A 36 -6.66 -4.10 10.00
N ASP A 37 -7.01 -4.97 9.07
CA ASP A 37 -8.35 -5.04 8.47
C ASP A 37 -8.70 -6.52 8.28
N GLU A 38 -9.78 -6.96 8.94
CA GLU A 38 -10.24 -8.36 8.89
C GLU A 38 -11.36 -8.56 7.85
N PHE A 39 -11.75 -7.49 7.14
CA PHE A 39 -12.75 -7.51 6.06
C PHE A 39 -14.11 -8.17 6.38
N ASN A 40 -14.44 -8.33 7.66
CA ASN A 40 -15.63 -9.03 8.16
C ASN A 40 -16.97 -8.34 7.85
N VAL A 41 -16.94 -7.06 7.43
CA VAL A 41 -18.13 -6.30 7.06
C VAL A 41 -18.36 -6.43 5.55
N PRO A 42 -19.40 -7.16 5.09
CA PRO A 42 -19.68 -7.34 3.66
C PRO A 42 -20.24 -6.06 3.02
N GLY A 43 -20.05 -5.92 1.71
CA GLY A 43 -20.59 -4.82 0.91
C GLY A 43 -19.94 -3.47 1.16
N ARG A 44 -18.67 -3.43 1.60
CA ARG A 44 -17.91 -2.18 1.71
C ARG A 44 -17.79 -1.50 0.34
N ASN A 45 -17.87 -0.18 0.35
CA ASN A 45 -17.68 0.66 -0.83
C ASN A 45 -16.31 1.34 -0.74
N PHE A 46 -15.45 1.06 -1.71
CA PHE A 46 -14.09 1.57 -1.78
C PHE A 46 -13.93 2.78 -2.71
N SER A 47 -15.02 3.38 -3.19
CA SER A 47 -14.96 4.67 -3.88
C SER A 47 -14.17 5.70 -3.04
N PRO A 48 -13.45 6.63 -3.70
CA PRO A 48 -12.71 7.69 -3.01
C PRO A 48 -13.54 8.40 -1.93
N GLY A 49 -12.95 8.53 -0.74
CA GLY A 49 -13.57 9.18 0.42
C GLY A 49 -14.62 8.38 1.19
N VAL A 50 -15.00 7.17 0.74
CA VAL A 50 -16.04 6.38 1.42
C VAL A 50 -15.48 5.45 2.50
N ASP A 51 -14.47 4.65 2.17
CA ASP A 51 -13.82 3.78 3.15
C ASP A 51 -12.68 4.51 3.87
N HIS A 52 -12.62 4.34 5.19
CA HIS A 52 -11.64 4.97 6.06
C HIS A 52 -10.17 4.57 5.80
N MET A 53 -9.93 3.39 5.23
CA MET A 53 -8.59 2.83 5.06
C MET A 53 -8.19 2.74 3.59
N TRP A 54 -9.14 2.38 2.74
CA TRP A 54 -8.87 1.96 1.37
C TRP A 54 -9.52 2.87 0.34
N THR A 55 -8.88 3.02 -0.82
CA THR A 55 -9.45 3.69 -2.00
C THR A 55 -9.20 2.80 -3.22
N ALA A 56 -10.27 2.42 -3.90
CA ALA A 56 -10.20 1.75 -5.20
C ALA A 56 -10.01 2.79 -6.31
N LEU A 57 -9.21 2.44 -7.32
CA LEU A 57 -8.91 3.32 -8.45
C LEU A 57 -9.80 3.04 -9.66
N GLU A 58 -10.13 4.10 -10.38
CA GLU A 58 -10.74 4.05 -11.72
C GLU A 58 -9.74 4.61 -12.73
N MET A 59 -9.02 3.74 -13.44
CA MET A 59 -8.00 4.13 -14.42
C MET A 59 -7.52 2.95 -15.29
N PRO A 60 -7.04 3.20 -16.51
CA PRO A 60 -6.32 2.17 -17.29
C PRO A 60 -4.96 1.87 -16.64
N ASP A 61 -4.53 0.60 -16.64
CA ASP A 61 -3.14 0.28 -16.32
C ASP A 61 -2.24 0.67 -17.51
N GLY A 62 -1.41 1.70 -17.31
CA GLY A 62 -0.54 2.25 -18.35
C GLY A 62 0.86 1.64 -18.39
N VAL A 63 1.20 0.68 -17.52
CA VAL A 63 2.57 0.17 -17.40
C VAL A 63 2.69 -1.27 -17.88
N ASN A 64 3.92 -1.68 -18.23
CA ASN A 64 4.24 -3.07 -18.54
C ASN A 64 3.42 -3.73 -19.67
N ALA A 65 2.85 -2.97 -20.61
CA ALA A 65 1.93 -3.49 -21.63
C ALA A 65 0.76 -4.28 -21.00
N ALA A 66 0.13 -3.64 -20.00
CA ALA A 66 -1.05 -4.14 -19.32
C ALA A 66 -2.25 -4.27 -20.26
N LEU A 67 -3.22 -5.10 -19.86
CA LEU A 67 -4.35 -5.52 -20.66
C LEU A 67 -5.70 -5.16 -20.02
N GLU A 68 -5.67 -4.62 -18.81
CA GLU A 68 -6.80 -4.38 -17.96
C GLU A 68 -7.03 -2.91 -17.63
N TYR A 69 -8.29 -2.60 -17.42
CA TYR A 69 -8.75 -1.36 -16.83
C TYR A 69 -9.12 -1.61 -15.36
N TYR A 70 -8.59 -0.79 -14.44
CA TYR A 70 -8.96 -0.86 -13.03
C TYR A 70 -10.27 -0.11 -12.78
N SER A 71 -11.18 -0.76 -12.07
CA SER A 71 -12.45 -0.16 -11.70
C SER A 71 -12.85 -0.40 -10.26
N VAL A 72 -13.53 0.58 -9.69
CA VAL A 72 -14.04 0.53 -8.30
C VAL A 72 -15.00 -0.64 -8.11
N ASN A 73 -15.87 -0.91 -9.09
CA ASN A 73 -16.88 -1.97 -9.02
C ASN A 73 -16.30 -3.41 -9.13
N MET A 74 -15.00 -3.56 -9.35
CA MET A 74 -14.30 -4.85 -9.28
C MET A 74 -13.80 -5.17 -7.87
N THR A 75 -14.05 -4.29 -6.90
CA THR A 75 -13.59 -4.42 -5.52
C THR A 75 -14.80 -4.54 -4.60
N SER A 76 -14.77 -5.48 -3.65
CA SER A 76 -15.88 -5.66 -2.69
C SER A 76 -15.43 -6.47 -1.48
N THR A 77 -16.17 -6.38 -0.39
CA THR A 77 -16.10 -7.40 0.68
C THR A 77 -17.32 -8.30 0.64
N VAL A 78 -17.13 -9.59 0.85
CA VAL A 78 -18.18 -10.60 0.84
C VAL A 78 -18.04 -11.55 2.02
N LYS A 79 -19.13 -12.24 2.34
CA LYS A 79 -19.10 -13.38 3.28
C LYS A 79 -19.10 -14.67 2.47
N GLU A 80 -18.07 -15.49 2.66
CA GLU A 80 -17.96 -16.79 2.02
C GLU A 80 -18.90 -17.84 2.63
N SER A 81 -19.00 -18.99 1.98
CA SER A 81 -19.89 -20.08 2.40
C SER A 81 -19.50 -20.70 3.75
N ASP A 82 -18.21 -20.64 4.12
CA ASP A 82 -17.71 -21.06 5.43
C ASP A 82 -17.93 -20.01 6.54
N GLY A 83 -18.44 -18.83 6.17
CA GLY A 83 -18.72 -17.72 7.07
C GLY A 83 -17.59 -16.71 7.23
N ARG A 84 -16.43 -16.90 6.58
CA ARG A 84 -15.32 -15.94 6.55
C ARG A 84 -15.76 -14.66 5.83
N GLY A 85 -15.44 -13.49 6.38
CA GLY A 85 -15.50 -12.24 5.64
C GLY A 85 -14.20 -12.01 4.90
N VAL A 86 -14.28 -11.66 3.61
CA VAL A 86 -13.09 -11.48 2.77
C VAL A 86 -13.23 -10.24 1.91
N PHE A 87 -12.11 -9.57 1.67
CA PHE A 87 -11.98 -8.65 0.55
C PHE A 87 -11.69 -9.44 -0.72
N GLN A 88 -12.31 -9.05 -1.84
CA GLN A 88 -12.05 -9.67 -3.12
C GLN A 88 -11.87 -8.63 -4.22
N ILE A 89 -10.90 -8.91 -5.10
CA ILE A 89 -10.74 -8.24 -6.39
C ILE A 89 -11.18 -9.22 -7.47
N LYS A 90 -12.21 -8.81 -8.21
CA LYS A 90 -12.72 -9.54 -9.37
C LYS A 90 -11.94 -9.14 -10.60
N THR A 91 -11.51 -10.12 -11.38
CA THR A 91 -11.00 -9.92 -12.74
C THR A 91 -11.94 -10.59 -13.70
N MET A 92 -12.34 -9.90 -14.76
CA MET A 92 -13.25 -10.44 -15.77
C MET A 92 -12.92 -9.93 -17.17
N GLU A 93 -13.37 -10.69 -18.15
CA GLU A 93 -13.47 -10.25 -19.53
C GLU A 93 -14.63 -9.25 -19.67
N GLU A 94 -14.42 -8.19 -20.45
CA GLU A 94 -15.46 -7.25 -20.84
C GLU A 94 -15.26 -6.86 -22.31
N GLU A 95 -16.34 -6.90 -23.07
CA GLU A 95 -16.29 -6.52 -24.47
C GLU A 95 -16.11 -5.00 -24.58
N ASN A 96 -14.99 -4.58 -25.18
CA ASN A 96 -14.78 -3.23 -25.70
C ASN A 96 -14.69 -2.12 -24.63
N ILE A 97 -13.75 -2.24 -23.69
CA ILE A 97 -13.39 -1.13 -22.80
C ILE A 97 -12.62 -0.10 -23.62
N THR A 98 -13.07 1.15 -23.62
CA THR A 98 -12.44 2.26 -24.36
C THR A 98 -12.10 3.41 -23.43
N TYR A 99 -10.95 4.02 -23.65
CA TYR A 99 -10.51 5.22 -22.93
C TYR A 99 -9.59 6.05 -23.81
N THR A 100 -9.48 7.34 -23.50
CA THR A 100 -8.69 8.30 -24.27
C THR A 100 -7.66 8.95 -23.37
N VAL A 101 -6.39 8.92 -23.77
CA VAL A 101 -5.27 9.53 -23.01
C VAL A 101 -4.48 10.48 -23.90
N TRP A 102 -3.80 11.43 -23.27
CA TRP A 102 -2.85 12.31 -23.95
C TRP A 102 -1.48 11.62 -24.06
N ASN A 103 -0.96 11.47 -25.28
CA ASN A 103 0.32 10.84 -25.53
C ASN A 103 1.41 11.88 -25.84
N ASN A 104 2.29 12.15 -24.86
CA ASN A 104 3.44 13.05 -25.01
C ASN A 104 4.55 12.50 -25.92
N TYR A 105 4.56 11.19 -26.17
CA TYR A 105 5.56 10.52 -27.01
C TYR A 105 5.12 10.38 -28.48
N ALA A 106 3.86 10.70 -28.80
CA ALA A 106 3.35 10.72 -30.17
C ALA A 106 3.95 11.90 -30.96
N LYS A 107 4.06 11.75 -32.29
CA LYS A 107 4.54 12.80 -33.21
C LYS A 107 3.47 13.13 -34.26
N PRO A 108 2.68 14.23 -34.11
CA PRO A 108 2.66 15.18 -32.98
C PRO A 108 1.98 14.61 -31.73
N ALA A 109 2.25 15.20 -30.56
CA ALA A 109 1.55 14.85 -29.33
C ALA A 109 0.04 15.11 -29.48
N GLY A 110 -0.78 14.23 -28.91
CA GLY A 110 -2.22 14.29 -29.09
C GLY A 110 -2.98 13.25 -28.28
N PHE A 111 -4.31 13.32 -28.36
CA PHE A 111 -5.19 12.32 -27.74
C PHE A 111 -5.26 11.05 -28.58
N GLU A 112 -5.08 9.90 -27.94
CA GLU A 112 -5.20 8.57 -28.52
C GLU A 112 -6.27 7.76 -27.78
N THR A 113 -7.11 7.07 -28.55
CA THR A 113 -8.12 6.14 -28.01
C THR A 113 -7.55 4.74 -28.00
N HIS A 114 -7.61 4.11 -26.83
CA HIS A 114 -7.14 2.75 -26.60
C HIS A 114 -8.29 1.81 -26.25
N TYR A 115 -8.03 0.52 -26.44
CA TYR A 115 -8.99 -0.56 -26.23
C TYR A 115 -8.41 -1.60 -25.27
N MET A 116 -9.21 -2.02 -24.30
CA MET A 116 -8.90 -3.10 -23.35
C MET A 116 -10.04 -4.13 -23.35
N TYR A 117 -9.72 -5.35 -22.95
CA TYR A 117 -10.64 -6.49 -22.94
C TYR A 117 -10.84 -7.10 -21.55
N TYR A 118 -10.17 -6.55 -20.54
CA TYR A 118 -10.22 -7.04 -19.17
C TYR A 118 -10.48 -5.89 -18.23
N ARG A 119 -11.29 -6.18 -17.20
CA ARG A 119 -11.48 -5.28 -16.07
C ARG A 119 -11.01 -5.97 -14.80
N ALA A 120 -10.29 -5.23 -13.98
CA ALA A 120 -9.78 -5.69 -12.69
C ALA A 120 -9.95 -4.59 -11.64
N GLY A 121 -9.40 -4.78 -10.45
CA GLY A 121 -9.39 -3.77 -9.38
C GLY A 121 -7.99 -3.49 -8.88
N MET A 122 -7.76 -2.24 -8.46
CA MET A 122 -6.62 -1.80 -7.69
C MET A 122 -7.15 -1.00 -6.50
N VAL A 123 -6.69 -1.34 -5.30
CA VAL A 123 -7.06 -0.68 -4.03
C VAL A 123 -5.80 -0.30 -3.29
N GLN A 124 -5.77 0.93 -2.76
CA GLN A 124 -4.61 1.47 -2.07
C GLN A 124 -4.95 2.14 -0.74
N SER A 125 -3.99 2.15 0.19
CA SER A 125 -4.06 2.92 1.44
C SER A 125 -3.41 4.30 1.33
N TRP A 126 -3.06 4.73 0.10
CA TRP A 126 -2.39 5.99 -0.21
C TRP A 126 -2.96 7.17 0.57
N ASN A 127 -2.05 7.89 1.23
CA ASN A 127 -2.31 9.09 2.03
C ASN A 127 -3.41 8.95 3.11
N LYS A 128 -3.76 7.70 3.48
CA LYS A 128 -4.59 7.33 4.62
C LYS A 128 -3.72 6.62 5.66
N PHE A 129 -3.15 5.49 5.27
CA PHE A 129 -2.22 4.72 6.10
C PHE A 129 -0.94 4.45 5.32
N CYS A 130 0.18 4.90 5.90
CA CYS A 130 1.51 4.51 5.49
C CYS A 130 2.30 4.04 6.72
N PHE A 131 3.37 3.29 6.48
CA PHE A 131 4.24 2.78 7.53
C PHE A 131 5.69 2.74 7.06
N GLN A 132 6.60 2.84 8.02
CA GLN A 132 8.04 2.86 7.79
C GLN A 132 8.67 1.75 8.65
N GLY A 133 9.20 0.71 8.02
CA GLY A 133 9.64 -0.53 8.68
C GLY A 133 8.50 -1.33 9.33
N GLY A 134 8.79 -2.57 9.71
CA GLY A 134 7.85 -3.48 10.36
C GLY A 134 7.56 -4.74 9.56
N ARG A 135 6.55 -5.50 9.96
CA ARG A 135 6.11 -6.72 9.28
C ARG A 135 4.68 -6.57 8.81
N MET A 136 4.47 -6.78 7.52
CA MET A 136 3.16 -6.92 6.92
C MET A 136 2.85 -8.40 6.74
N GLU A 137 1.65 -8.80 7.12
CA GLU A 137 1.09 -10.12 6.92
C GLU A 137 -0.25 -10.01 6.21
N VAL A 138 -0.42 -10.78 5.15
CA VAL A 138 -1.65 -10.85 4.38
C VAL A 138 -2.01 -12.32 4.20
N VAL A 139 -3.21 -12.71 4.62
CA VAL A 139 -3.74 -14.04 4.33
C VAL A 139 -4.62 -13.94 3.09
N ALA A 140 -4.20 -14.58 2.00
CA ALA A 140 -4.83 -14.44 0.71
C ALA A 140 -4.88 -15.76 -0.08
N MET A 141 -5.84 -15.83 -1.00
CA MET A 141 -5.94 -16.85 -2.04
C MET A 141 -5.83 -16.15 -3.39
N LEU A 142 -4.85 -16.56 -4.18
CA LEU A 142 -4.54 -15.95 -5.47
C LEU A 142 -5.60 -16.27 -6.53
N PRO A 143 -5.80 -15.37 -7.50
CA PRO A 143 -6.71 -15.61 -8.62
C PRO A 143 -6.15 -16.71 -9.54
N GLY A 144 -7.00 -17.64 -9.90
CA GLY A 144 -6.70 -18.73 -10.82
C GLY A 144 -7.96 -19.54 -11.12
N THR A 145 -7.94 -20.31 -12.20
CA THR A 145 -9.05 -21.21 -12.52
C THR A 145 -8.92 -22.55 -11.79
N THR A 146 -9.99 -22.96 -11.14
CA THR A 146 -10.09 -24.27 -10.46
C THR A 146 -10.99 -25.23 -11.24
N SER A 147 -11.13 -25.03 -12.56
CA SER A 147 -11.94 -25.88 -13.42
C SER A 147 -11.38 -27.30 -13.50
N SER A 148 -12.23 -28.27 -13.85
CA SER A 148 -11.80 -29.67 -14.07
C SER A 148 -10.84 -29.83 -15.26
N SER A 149 -10.74 -28.82 -16.13
CA SER A 149 -9.79 -28.78 -17.25
C SER A 149 -8.38 -28.37 -16.83
N ASN A 150 -8.19 -27.81 -15.63
CA ASN A 150 -6.88 -27.46 -15.12
C ASN A 150 -6.12 -28.73 -14.67
N PRO A 151 -5.01 -29.09 -15.32
CA PRO A 151 -4.29 -30.34 -15.06
C PRO A 151 -3.41 -30.29 -13.80
N ASP A 152 -3.21 -29.11 -13.20
CA ASP A 152 -2.50 -28.99 -11.92
C ASP A 152 -3.41 -29.35 -10.73
N MET A 153 -4.72 -29.50 -10.95
CA MET A 153 -5.68 -29.81 -9.89
C MET A 153 -5.40 -31.16 -9.21
N GLY A 154 -5.49 -31.17 -7.87
CA GLY A 154 -5.44 -32.38 -7.05
C GLY A 154 -4.45 -32.29 -5.89
N ASN A 155 -3.15 -32.23 -6.17
CA ASN A 155 -2.14 -32.11 -5.13
C ASN A 155 -1.93 -30.63 -4.74
N VAL A 156 -2.50 -30.21 -3.62
CA VAL A 156 -2.37 -28.83 -3.10
C VAL A 156 -0.91 -28.42 -2.85
N ASN A 157 -0.04 -29.37 -2.52
CA ASN A 157 1.39 -29.13 -2.34
C ASN A 157 2.16 -29.31 -3.66
N GLY A 158 1.49 -29.69 -4.75
CA GLY A 158 2.08 -29.88 -6.06
C GLY A 158 2.51 -28.54 -6.64
N ARG A 159 3.74 -28.48 -7.19
CA ARG A 159 4.20 -27.32 -7.95
C ARG A 159 3.30 -27.14 -9.16
N VAL A 160 2.82 -25.92 -9.37
CA VAL A 160 2.02 -25.60 -10.54
C VAL A 160 2.91 -25.63 -11.78
N LYS A 161 2.44 -26.31 -12.85
CA LYS A 161 3.20 -26.53 -14.09
C LYS A 161 2.54 -25.84 -15.28
N THR A 162 1.23 -25.64 -15.28
CA THR A 162 0.48 -25.12 -16.42
C THR A 162 0.08 -23.68 -16.22
N THR A 163 0.84 -22.81 -16.88
CA THR A 163 0.83 -21.36 -16.69
C THR A 163 -0.47 -20.70 -17.10
N GLY A 164 -1.09 -21.15 -18.19
CA GLY A 164 -2.27 -20.51 -18.75
C GLY A 164 -3.49 -20.51 -17.83
N PHE A 165 -3.60 -21.47 -16.92
CA PHE A 165 -4.72 -21.54 -15.95
C PHE A 165 -4.58 -20.52 -14.79
N TYR A 166 -3.48 -19.78 -14.75
CA TYR A 166 -3.22 -18.72 -13.76
C TYR A 166 -2.73 -17.46 -14.49
N PRO A 167 -3.61 -16.79 -15.26
CA PRO A 167 -3.20 -15.75 -16.20
C PRO A 167 -3.09 -14.35 -15.58
N THR A 168 -3.26 -14.22 -14.26
CA THR A 168 -3.39 -12.93 -13.57
C THR A 168 -2.28 -12.73 -12.54
N TRP A 169 -1.61 -11.59 -12.59
CA TRP A 169 -0.63 -11.16 -11.59
C TRP A 169 -1.36 -10.81 -10.29
N PRO A 170 -0.90 -11.19 -9.07
CA PRO A 170 0.45 -11.60 -8.64
C PRO A 170 0.95 -12.99 -9.05
N ALA A 171 0.19 -13.74 -9.83
CA ALA A 171 0.52 -15.06 -10.33
C ALA A 171 0.70 -15.06 -11.86
N THR A 172 1.80 -14.53 -12.40
CA THR A 172 2.12 -14.70 -13.84
C THR A 172 3.48 -15.35 -14.04
N THR A 173 3.64 -15.99 -15.18
CA THR A 173 4.77 -16.88 -15.44
C THR A 173 5.42 -16.50 -16.75
N ASN A 174 6.75 -16.49 -16.79
CA ASN A 174 7.43 -16.54 -18.07
C ASN A 174 7.35 -17.96 -18.63
N ALA A 175 6.78 -18.10 -19.83
CA ALA A 175 6.85 -19.33 -20.60
C ALA A 175 8.31 -19.60 -21.01
N THR A 176 8.90 -20.72 -20.58
CA THR A 176 10.04 -21.35 -21.28
C THR A 176 10.11 -22.86 -20.97
N PRO A 177 10.59 -23.70 -21.92
CA PRO A 177 10.23 -25.12 -22.02
C PRO A 177 11.02 -26.09 -21.10
N SER A 178 12.06 -25.64 -20.41
CA SER A 178 12.94 -26.52 -19.61
C SER A 178 12.62 -26.55 -18.13
N TYR A 179 11.84 -25.60 -17.62
CA TYR A 179 11.31 -25.60 -16.25
C TYR A 179 9.94 -24.90 -16.21
N ASN A 180 8.87 -25.64 -16.53
CA ASN A 180 7.49 -25.21 -16.28
C ASN A 180 7.31 -24.86 -14.79
N ARG A 181 7.43 -23.59 -14.41
CA ARG A 181 7.27 -23.13 -13.02
C ARG A 181 6.48 -21.83 -12.98
N VAL A 182 5.45 -21.83 -12.16
CA VAL A 182 4.60 -20.65 -11.94
C VAL A 182 5.26 -19.72 -10.92
N LYS A 183 5.33 -18.41 -11.22
CA LYS A 183 5.76 -17.40 -10.26
C LYS A 183 4.53 -16.94 -9.46
N GLY A 184 4.62 -16.97 -8.15
CA GLY A 184 3.77 -16.14 -7.29
C GLY A 184 4.63 -15.02 -6.74
N SER A 185 4.27 -13.77 -7.02
CA SER A 185 4.94 -12.62 -6.44
C SER A 185 3.92 -11.73 -5.75
N VAL A 186 3.86 -11.78 -4.42
CA VAL A 186 3.36 -10.63 -3.66
C VAL A 186 4.51 -9.62 -3.64
N ARG A 187 4.48 -8.64 -4.56
CA ARG A 187 5.46 -7.56 -4.57
C ARG A 187 5.10 -6.58 -3.46
N VAL A 188 6.00 -6.43 -2.50
CA VAL A 188 6.21 -5.12 -1.87
C VAL A 188 7.21 -4.42 -2.78
N MET A 189 6.71 -3.56 -3.66
CA MET A 189 7.54 -2.85 -4.63
C MET A 189 8.16 -1.64 -3.93
N ALA A 190 9.42 -1.79 -3.56
CA ALA A 190 10.31 -0.67 -3.30
C ALA A 190 10.99 -0.31 -4.64
N ILE A 191 10.60 0.80 -5.26
CA ILE A 191 11.29 1.27 -6.47
C ILE A 191 12.59 1.91 -6.02
N LEU A 192 13.70 1.19 -6.16
CA LEU A 192 15.04 1.76 -6.05
C LEU A 192 15.52 2.07 -7.47
N ALA A 193 15.62 3.35 -7.84
CA ALA A 193 16.24 3.78 -9.10
C ALA A 193 17.76 3.49 -9.05
N MET A 194 18.32 2.81 -10.06
CA MET A 194 19.62 2.16 -9.93
C MET A 194 20.36 1.96 -11.25
N ASP A 195 21.60 2.45 -11.29
CA ASP A 195 22.53 2.31 -12.41
C ASP A 195 23.11 0.90 -12.58
N LEU A 196 23.15 0.45 -13.84
CA LEU A 196 23.94 -0.67 -14.34
C LEU A 196 24.48 -0.28 -15.72
N ILE A 197 25.79 -0.45 -15.90
CA ILE A 197 26.46 -0.14 -17.16
C ILE A 197 26.14 -1.25 -18.17
N LEU A 198 25.41 -0.88 -19.23
CA LEU A 198 25.09 -1.73 -20.38
C LEU A 198 26.36 -2.18 -21.12
N ILE A 199 26.49 -3.49 -21.33
CA ILE A 199 27.30 -4.04 -22.42
C ILE A 199 26.55 -3.72 -23.72
N LYS A 200 27.21 -3.02 -24.66
CA LYS A 200 26.69 -2.80 -26.01
C LYS A 200 26.59 -4.14 -26.72
N GLU A 201 25.40 -4.55 -27.14
CA GLU A 201 25.26 -5.33 -28.36
C GLU A 201 23.92 -5.06 -29.05
N GLU A 202 24.02 -4.85 -30.36
CA GLU A 202 22.94 -4.53 -31.29
C GLU A 202 21.97 -5.71 -31.44
N GLU A 203 20.68 -5.40 -31.64
CA GLU A 203 19.67 -6.27 -32.26
C GLU A 203 19.06 -7.48 -31.51
N HIS A 204 18.96 -7.53 -30.18
CA HIS A 204 18.09 -8.54 -29.54
C HIS A 204 17.17 -7.99 -28.44
N ARG A 205 16.08 -7.35 -28.87
CA ARG A 205 14.99 -6.81 -28.02
C ARG A 205 14.04 -7.90 -27.44
N LYS A 206 14.50 -9.13 -27.24
CA LYS A 206 13.74 -10.23 -26.62
C LYS A 206 14.68 -11.15 -25.83
N LEU A 207 14.46 -11.20 -24.51
CA LEU A 207 14.93 -12.23 -23.57
C LEU A 207 16.46 -12.29 -23.35
N ILE A 208 16.91 -11.63 -22.26
CA ILE A 208 18.05 -12.15 -21.49
C ILE A 208 17.49 -13.22 -20.55
N TYR A 209 18.35 -14.20 -20.28
CA TYR A 209 18.11 -15.56 -19.80
C TYR A 209 17.63 -16.54 -20.89
N TRP A 210 18.45 -17.56 -21.12
CA TRP A 210 18.09 -18.86 -21.71
C TRP A 210 18.29 -19.07 -23.23
N LYS A 211 19.28 -18.41 -23.85
CA LYS A 211 20.07 -19.12 -24.88
C LYS A 211 21.20 -19.84 -24.15
N GLU A 212 21.14 -21.17 -24.09
CA GLU A 212 22.16 -22.03 -23.45
C GLU A 212 23.58 -21.83 -24.03
N GLU A 213 23.68 -21.14 -25.17
CA GLU A 213 24.90 -20.94 -25.95
C GLU A 213 25.80 -19.81 -25.42
N THR A 214 25.24 -18.72 -24.87
CA THR A 214 26.05 -17.56 -24.48
C THR A 214 26.72 -17.81 -23.13
N ILE A 215 28.05 -17.91 -23.14
CA ILE A 215 28.83 -18.25 -21.94
C ILE A 215 28.74 -17.11 -20.91
N GLY A 216 28.32 -17.43 -19.68
CA GLY A 216 28.24 -16.50 -18.56
C GLY A 216 27.14 -15.44 -18.68
N ALA A 217 26.08 -15.72 -19.45
CA ALA A 217 24.93 -14.83 -19.60
C ALA A 217 23.77 -15.16 -18.66
N ASN A 218 23.70 -16.40 -18.15
CA ASN A 218 22.49 -16.92 -17.51
C ASN A 218 22.53 -16.93 -15.97
N PHE A 219 23.73 -16.98 -15.38
CA PHE A 219 23.91 -17.15 -13.94
C PHE A 219 25.01 -16.21 -13.44
N PRO A 220 24.69 -15.19 -12.61
CA PRO A 220 25.70 -14.30 -12.05
C PRO A 220 26.84 -15.07 -11.37
N GLY A 221 28.08 -14.72 -11.72
CA GLY A 221 29.30 -15.35 -11.19
C GLY A 221 29.64 -16.71 -11.82
N ILE A 222 28.87 -17.19 -12.80
CA ILE A 222 29.00 -18.55 -13.36
C ILE A 222 28.95 -18.50 -14.91
N PRO A 223 29.96 -19.06 -15.62
CA PRO A 223 31.17 -19.68 -15.10
C PRO A 223 32.12 -18.67 -14.46
N THR A 224 32.81 -19.07 -13.39
CA THR A 224 33.67 -18.17 -12.60
C THR A 224 34.79 -17.55 -13.44
N LYS A 225 35.40 -18.31 -14.37
CA LYS A 225 36.44 -17.78 -15.26
C LYS A 225 35.93 -16.70 -16.20
N THR A 226 34.67 -16.79 -16.63
CA THR A 226 34.06 -15.81 -17.54
C THR A 226 33.87 -14.48 -16.83
N TYR A 227 33.36 -14.51 -15.59
CA TYR A 227 33.20 -13.29 -14.78
C TYR A 227 34.56 -12.69 -14.39
N ALA A 228 35.54 -13.52 -14.01
CA ALA A 228 36.90 -13.05 -13.75
C ALA A 228 37.52 -12.33 -14.97
N ALA A 229 37.27 -12.82 -16.19
CA ALA A 229 37.76 -12.19 -17.42
C ALA A 229 37.07 -10.86 -17.75
N ARG A 230 35.90 -10.57 -17.18
CA ARG A 230 35.19 -9.29 -17.34
C ARG A 230 35.76 -8.18 -16.46
N ASN A 231 36.64 -8.51 -15.49
CA ASN A 231 37.18 -7.59 -14.49
C ASN A 231 36.12 -6.86 -13.65
N HIS A 232 34.88 -7.38 -13.60
CA HIS A 232 33.83 -6.86 -12.73
C HIS A 232 32.90 -7.98 -12.30
N ASP A 233 32.43 -7.91 -11.05
CA ASP A 233 31.43 -8.82 -10.51
C ASP A 233 29.99 -8.37 -10.85
N SER A 234 29.01 -9.14 -10.40
CA SER A 234 27.62 -8.64 -10.31
C SER A 234 27.53 -7.50 -9.29
N TRP A 235 26.63 -6.55 -9.50
CA TRP A 235 26.43 -5.43 -8.58
C TRP A 235 25.97 -5.86 -7.19
N TYR A 236 24.95 -6.73 -7.15
CA TYR A 236 24.41 -7.24 -5.89
C TYR A 236 25.11 -8.54 -5.52
N GLN A 237 25.51 -8.61 -4.26
CA GLN A 237 26.24 -9.70 -3.64
C GLN A 237 25.52 -10.11 -2.35
N GLY A 238 25.54 -11.39 -1.99
CA GLY A 238 25.00 -11.86 -0.71
C GLY A 238 23.46 -11.84 -0.63
N LEU A 239 22.77 -11.92 -1.77
CA LEU A 239 21.32 -12.13 -1.77
C LEU A 239 20.99 -13.50 -1.15
N ARG A 240 19.93 -13.56 -0.35
CA ARG A 240 19.60 -14.73 0.49
C ARG A 240 18.37 -15.44 -0.03
N TYR A 241 18.51 -16.73 -0.36
CA TYR A 241 17.44 -17.57 -0.91
C TYR A 241 17.25 -18.81 -0.05
N ALA A 242 16.02 -19.13 0.33
CA ALA A 242 15.73 -20.31 1.14
C ALA A 242 14.61 -21.16 0.53
N PRO A 243 14.73 -22.50 0.56
CA PRO A 243 13.69 -23.36 0.04
C PRO A 243 12.52 -23.46 1.03
N ASN A 244 11.30 -23.35 0.52
CA ASN A 244 10.08 -23.59 1.29
C ASN A 244 9.70 -25.08 1.26
N SER A 245 9.39 -25.62 2.43
CA SER A 245 8.99 -27.01 2.64
C SER A 245 7.50 -27.30 2.40
N LEU A 246 6.68 -26.30 2.06
CA LEU A 246 5.25 -26.49 1.73
C LEU A 246 5.05 -27.20 0.38
N CYS A 247 5.99 -27.05 -0.54
CA CYS A 247 5.95 -27.78 -1.79
C CYS A 247 6.26 -29.26 -1.59
N SER A 248 5.64 -30.10 -2.43
CA SER A 248 5.95 -31.51 -2.54
C SER A 248 7.45 -31.71 -2.74
N VAL A 249 8.04 -32.56 -1.90
CA VAL A 249 9.47 -32.86 -1.93
C VAL A 249 9.82 -33.57 -3.23
N ASP A 250 10.88 -33.07 -3.86
CA ASP A 250 11.49 -33.66 -5.04
C ASP A 250 12.95 -34.00 -4.72
N GLY A 251 13.20 -35.28 -4.45
CA GLY A 251 14.54 -35.77 -4.11
C GLY A 251 15.58 -35.54 -5.20
N SER A 252 15.15 -35.35 -6.45
CA SER A 252 16.04 -35.04 -7.57
C SER A 252 16.54 -33.58 -7.57
N LEU A 253 15.99 -32.72 -6.71
CA LEU A 253 16.42 -31.33 -6.54
C LEU A 253 17.14 -31.10 -5.21
N LYS A 254 17.21 -32.13 -4.36
CA LYS A 254 17.80 -32.01 -3.02
C LYS A 254 19.31 -31.87 -3.12
N GLN A 255 19.83 -30.77 -2.58
CA GLN A 255 21.25 -30.49 -2.55
C GLN A 255 21.90 -30.88 -1.22
N ASP A 256 23.19 -31.15 -1.29
CA ASP A 256 24.10 -31.29 -0.16
C ASP A 256 24.85 -29.94 0.03
N PRO A 257 24.69 -29.27 1.19
CA PRO A 257 25.30 -27.97 1.44
C PRO A 257 26.82 -27.96 1.28
N ASP A 258 27.51 -28.95 1.87
CA ASP A 258 28.97 -29.03 1.84
C ASP A 258 29.50 -29.13 0.41
N THR A 259 28.86 -29.94 -0.42
CA THR A 259 29.22 -30.10 -1.83
C THR A 259 29.01 -28.81 -2.63
N VAL A 260 27.87 -28.13 -2.45
CA VAL A 260 27.58 -26.85 -3.14
C VAL A 260 28.61 -25.79 -2.76
N ILE A 261 28.86 -25.61 -1.45
CA ILE A 261 29.82 -24.62 -0.93
C ILE A 261 31.23 -24.92 -1.45
N ALA A 262 31.64 -26.20 -1.46
CA ALA A 262 32.92 -26.61 -2.00
C ALA A 262 33.06 -26.31 -3.51
N ASN A 263 31.99 -26.52 -4.29
CA ASN A 263 31.98 -26.25 -5.72
C ASN A 263 32.02 -24.75 -6.03
N VAL A 264 31.27 -23.93 -5.31
CA VAL A 264 31.31 -22.46 -5.44
C VAL A 264 32.71 -21.94 -5.11
N LYS A 265 33.31 -22.39 -4.01
CA LYS A 265 34.68 -22.02 -3.61
C LYS A 265 35.74 -22.44 -4.63
N LYS A 266 35.56 -23.60 -5.28
CA LYS A 266 36.46 -24.08 -6.34
C LYS A 266 36.37 -23.26 -7.63
N GLY A 267 35.25 -22.56 -7.83
CA GLY A 267 34.91 -21.87 -9.08
C GLY A 267 34.18 -22.81 -10.04
N ILE A 268 32.93 -22.49 -10.32
CA ILE A 268 32.05 -23.29 -11.17
C ILE A 268 32.40 -23.06 -12.63
N THR A 269 32.67 -24.13 -13.37
CA THR A 269 33.01 -24.07 -14.80
C THR A 269 31.83 -24.33 -15.73
N SER A 270 30.72 -24.83 -15.20
CA SER A 270 29.51 -25.12 -15.96
C SER A 270 28.85 -23.82 -16.44
N ASN A 271 28.38 -23.77 -17.68
CA ASN A 271 27.64 -22.61 -18.19
C ASN A 271 26.15 -22.64 -17.81
N THR A 272 25.60 -23.83 -17.62
CA THR A 272 24.16 -24.07 -17.50
C THR A 272 23.74 -24.50 -16.11
N CYS A 273 24.68 -24.66 -15.17
CA CYS A 273 24.42 -25.23 -13.85
C CYS A 273 23.68 -26.59 -13.89
N SER A 274 23.92 -27.39 -14.94
CA SER A 274 23.28 -28.70 -15.09
C SER A 274 23.67 -29.65 -13.96
N GLY A 275 22.67 -30.28 -13.34
CA GLY A 275 22.84 -31.26 -12.27
C GLY A 275 22.74 -30.68 -10.85
N VAL A 276 22.42 -31.58 -9.91
CA VAL A 276 22.34 -31.27 -8.48
C VAL A 276 23.75 -31.03 -7.93
N ASN A 277 23.88 -30.15 -6.93
CA ASN A 277 25.13 -29.75 -6.28
C ASN A 277 26.16 -29.00 -7.15
N THR A 278 25.92 -28.82 -8.45
CA THR A 278 26.83 -28.09 -9.35
C THR A 278 26.91 -26.60 -8.99
N CYS A 279 25.77 -25.99 -8.69
CA CYS A 279 25.61 -24.57 -8.36
C CYS A 279 24.67 -24.40 -7.16
N PRO A 280 24.62 -23.22 -6.53
CA PRO A 280 23.52 -22.86 -5.63
C PRO A 280 22.18 -23.10 -6.32
N ALA A 281 21.20 -23.66 -5.61
CA ALA A 281 19.87 -23.92 -6.17
C ALA A 281 19.12 -22.64 -6.54
N SER A 282 19.55 -21.47 -6.03
CA SER A 282 19.06 -20.15 -6.46
C SER A 282 19.45 -19.79 -7.89
N GLY A 283 20.49 -20.43 -8.45
CA GLY A 283 21.12 -20.00 -9.70
C GLY A 283 21.96 -18.71 -9.56
N ASP A 284 22.13 -18.19 -8.35
CA ASP A 284 22.97 -17.03 -8.08
C ASP A 284 24.32 -17.48 -7.51
N GLY A 285 25.39 -17.35 -8.30
CA GLY A 285 26.75 -17.70 -7.87
C GLY A 285 27.32 -16.74 -6.81
N TYR A 286 26.69 -15.59 -6.60
CA TYR A 286 27.04 -14.61 -5.59
C TYR A 286 26.06 -14.58 -4.41
N SER A 287 25.13 -15.54 -4.34
CA SER A 287 24.22 -15.65 -3.19
C SER A 287 24.95 -15.97 -1.90
N ASP A 288 24.36 -15.55 -0.79
CA ASP A 288 24.80 -15.95 0.54
C ASP A 288 24.64 -17.48 0.69
N LEU A 289 25.65 -18.13 1.27
CA LEU A 289 25.70 -19.58 1.54
C LEU A 289 25.97 -19.90 3.02
N ASP A 290 25.93 -18.90 3.89
CA ASP A 290 26.05 -19.10 5.33
C ASP A 290 24.78 -19.75 5.90
N LEU A 291 24.85 -20.14 7.17
CA LEU A 291 23.70 -20.65 7.90
C LEU A 291 22.59 -19.61 7.96
N ILE A 292 21.35 -20.05 7.74
CA ILE A 292 20.15 -19.20 7.87
C ILE A 292 20.11 -18.61 9.27
N ASP A 293 20.21 -17.28 9.36
CA ASP A 293 20.28 -16.50 10.60
C ASP A 293 21.38 -16.97 11.58
N GLY A 294 22.46 -17.58 11.07
CA GLY A 294 23.56 -18.11 11.88
C GLY A 294 23.17 -19.28 12.79
N LYS A 295 22.04 -19.94 12.51
CA LYS A 295 21.44 -20.96 13.40
C LYS A 295 21.16 -22.26 12.65
N GLY A 296 21.14 -23.36 13.39
CA GLY A 296 20.76 -24.67 12.86
C GLY A 296 21.75 -25.24 11.86
N THR A 297 21.25 -25.96 10.85
CA THR A 297 22.06 -26.68 9.85
C THR A 297 21.69 -26.31 8.41
N ARG A 298 20.77 -25.36 8.23
CA ARG A 298 20.26 -24.98 6.91
C ARG A 298 21.02 -23.78 6.40
N HIS A 299 21.35 -23.79 5.12
CA HIS A 299 22.13 -22.75 4.47
C HIS A 299 21.27 -21.95 3.50
N TRP A 300 21.60 -20.67 3.33
CA TRP A 300 21.11 -19.89 2.21
C TRP A 300 21.61 -20.48 0.88
N GLY A 301 20.88 -20.22 -0.21
CA GLY A 301 21.25 -20.63 -1.57
C GLY A 301 21.18 -22.14 -1.85
N VAL A 302 20.95 -23.00 -0.85
CA VAL A 302 20.96 -24.47 -0.98
C VAL A 302 19.56 -25.06 -0.79
N ASN A 303 19.14 -25.97 -1.69
CA ASN A 303 17.87 -26.69 -1.56
C ASN A 303 18.03 -28.03 -0.80
N ASP A 304 18.28 -27.98 0.50
CA ASP A 304 18.50 -29.15 1.38
C ASP A 304 17.26 -30.05 1.60
N VAL A 305 16.08 -29.53 1.29
CA VAL A 305 14.79 -30.23 1.47
C VAL A 305 14.19 -30.76 0.16
N GLY A 306 14.71 -30.37 -1.01
CA GLY A 306 14.09 -30.70 -2.30
C GLY A 306 12.74 -30.01 -2.50
N GLY A 307 12.47 -28.94 -1.76
CA GLY A 307 11.23 -28.16 -1.78
C GLY A 307 11.17 -27.22 -2.99
N CYS A 308 10.25 -26.26 -2.96
CA CYS A 308 10.34 -25.15 -3.91
C CYS A 308 11.52 -24.27 -3.49
N MET A 309 12.29 -23.78 -4.45
CA MET A 309 13.46 -22.92 -4.23
C MET A 309 13.26 -21.68 -5.08
N PRO A 310 13.38 -20.46 -4.52
CA PRO A 310 13.34 -19.25 -5.32
C PRO A 310 14.61 -19.16 -6.15
N LEU A 311 14.44 -18.77 -7.40
CA LEU A 311 15.52 -18.58 -8.35
C LEU A 311 15.78 -17.09 -8.53
N ILE A 312 17.03 -16.72 -8.79
CA ILE A 312 17.36 -15.37 -9.21
C ILE A 312 16.53 -14.99 -10.44
N ASN A 313 15.97 -13.79 -10.39
CA ASN A 313 15.26 -13.20 -11.51
C ASN A 313 15.94 -11.88 -11.81
N GLY A 314 16.94 -11.89 -12.69
CA GLY A 314 17.55 -10.64 -13.05
C GLY A 314 16.62 -9.82 -13.92
N TYR A 315 16.70 -8.52 -13.72
CA TYR A 315 16.02 -7.53 -14.52
C TYR A 315 17.07 -6.85 -15.37
N THR A 316 16.85 -6.81 -16.68
CA THR A 316 17.61 -5.88 -17.52
C THR A 316 17.01 -4.52 -17.24
N GLY A 317 17.67 -3.76 -16.37
CA GLY A 317 17.28 -2.41 -16.05
C GLY A 317 16.88 -1.58 -17.29
N ALA A 318 16.01 -0.58 -17.11
CA ALA A 318 15.62 0.33 -18.19
C ALA A 318 16.43 1.62 -18.12
N PHE A 319 17.00 2.06 -19.25
CA PHE A 319 17.53 3.42 -19.37
C PHE A 319 16.38 4.35 -19.76
N LEU A 320 15.93 5.18 -18.82
CA LEU A 320 14.84 6.11 -19.01
C LEU A 320 15.37 7.48 -19.40
N CYS A 321 14.69 8.09 -20.37
CA CYS A 321 15.04 9.40 -20.89
C CYS A 321 13.80 10.25 -21.13
N ASP A 322 13.97 11.57 -21.07
CA ASP A 322 12.99 12.50 -21.61
C ASP A 322 12.90 12.40 -23.16
N PRO A 323 11.77 12.79 -23.78
CA PRO A 323 11.58 12.71 -25.23
C PRO A 323 12.59 13.50 -26.08
N ASP A 324 13.31 14.47 -25.50
CA ASP A 324 14.28 15.31 -26.19
C ASP A 324 15.75 14.86 -25.99
N SER A 325 15.97 13.72 -25.35
CA SER A 325 17.30 13.15 -25.17
C SER A 325 17.83 12.54 -26.46
N SER A 326 19.06 12.91 -26.83
CA SER A 326 19.81 12.30 -27.93
C SER A 326 20.73 11.17 -27.48
N ASN A 327 20.61 10.70 -26.24
CA ASN A 327 21.45 9.63 -25.73
C ASN A 327 21.12 8.30 -26.42
N SER A 328 22.15 7.67 -26.98
CA SER A 328 22.02 6.40 -27.71
C SER A 328 21.43 5.23 -26.89
N LYS A 329 21.42 5.33 -25.56
CA LYS A 329 20.81 4.32 -24.68
C LYS A 329 19.29 4.45 -24.55
N CYS A 330 18.72 5.59 -24.93
CA CYS A 330 17.28 5.79 -24.89
C CYS A 330 16.57 4.87 -25.89
N SER A 331 15.34 4.48 -25.59
CA SER A 331 14.54 3.62 -26.47
C SER A 331 14.25 4.26 -27.84
N SER A 332 14.10 5.60 -27.85
CA SER A 332 13.85 6.43 -29.03
C SER A 332 14.64 7.74 -28.95
N PRO A 333 15.97 7.73 -29.19
CA PRO A 333 16.80 8.94 -29.09
C PRO A 333 16.39 9.99 -30.13
N LEU A 334 16.37 11.26 -29.72
CA LEU A 334 16.12 12.39 -30.61
C LEU A 334 17.27 12.53 -31.62
N GLY A 335 16.94 12.53 -32.91
CA GLY A 335 17.91 12.71 -33.99
C GLY A 335 18.63 14.06 -33.90
N ALA A 336 19.89 14.12 -34.33
CA ALA A 336 20.75 15.30 -34.16
C ALA A 336 20.20 16.59 -34.81
N GLU A 337 19.37 16.46 -35.85
CA GLU A 337 18.74 17.59 -36.55
C GLU A 337 17.27 17.81 -36.15
N GLU A 338 16.69 16.95 -35.30
CA GLU A 338 15.30 17.10 -34.86
C GLU A 338 15.19 18.20 -33.78
N PRO A 339 14.20 19.10 -33.87
CA PRO A 339 14.01 20.14 -32.87
C PRO A 339 13.48 19.54 -31.56
N LYS A 340 14.00 20.03 -30.43
CA LYS A 340 13.53 19.67 -29.08
C LYS A 340 12.12 20.20 -28.84
N SER A 341 11.24 19.34 -28.34
CA SER A 341 9.84 19.64 -28.03
C SER A 341 9.66 20.47 -26.75
N LYS A 342 10.58 20.31 -25.78
CA LYS A 342 10.60 20.92 -24.44
C LYS A 342 9.33 20.67 -23.62
N VAL A 343 8.71 19.51 -23.81
CA VAL A 343 7.46 19.15 -23.13
C VAL A 343 7.67 18.85 -21.64
N MET A 344 8.88 18.47 -21.22
CA MET A 344 9.22 18.20 -19.82
C MET A 344 10.67 18.55 -19.49
N ALA A 345 11.01 18.53 -18.20
CA ALA A 345 12.38 18.74 -17.73
C ALA A 345 13.29 17.60 -18.25
N PRO A 346 14.53 17.92 -18.70
CA PRO A 346 15.46 16.89 -19.17
C PRO A 346 15.82 15.88 -18.07
N PHE A 347 15.84 14.60 -18.41
CA PHE A 347 16.32 13.54 -17.53
C PHE A 347 16.89 12.37 -18.31
N GLU A 348 17.92 11.74 -17.75
CA GLU A 348 18.50 10.49 -18.24
C GLU A 348 18.97 9.69 -17.02
N TYR A 349 18.41 8.50 -16.79
CA TYR A 349 18.86 7.63 -15.70
C TYR A 349 18.59 6.17 -16.00
N GLN A 350 19.40 5.29 -15.41
CA GLN A 350 19.19 3.86 -15.46
C GLN A 350 18.40 3.42 -14.22
N MET A 351 17.39 2.60 -14.45
CA MET A 351 16.67 1.87 -13.41
C MET A 351 17.16 0.44 -13.38
N ASP A 352 17.10 -0.20 -12.22
CA ASP A 352 17.40 -1.61 -12.04
C ASP A 352 16.51 -2.19 -10.93
N ALA A 353 16.45 -3.53 -10.82
CA ALA A 353 15.60 -4.19 -9.85
C ALA A 353 16.21 -5.51 -9.35
N ILE A 354 16.14 -5.71 -8.04
CA ILE A 354 16.43 -7.00 -7.41
C ILE A 354 15.13 -7.79 -7.35
N SER A 355 15.13 -9.02 -7.84
CA SER A 355 13.98 -9.90 -7.70
C SER A 355 14.33 -11.38 -7.70
N ALA A 356 13.42 -12.17 -7.15
CA ALA A 356 13.48 -13.62 -7.14
C ALA A 356 12.15 -14.21 -7.61
N ASN A 357 12.22 -15.29 -8.39
CA ASN A 357 11.05 -16.03 -8.83
C ASN A 357 10.84 -17.23 -7.91
N TRP A 358 9.71 -17.26 -7.24
CA TRP A 358 9.31 -18.38 -6.40
C TRP A 358 8.39 -19.36 -7.15
N PRO A 359 8.73 -20.66 -7.26
CA PRO A 359 7.81 -21.67 -7.74
C PRO A 359 6.67 -21.87 -6.75
N VAL A 360 5.42 -21.65 -7.15
CA VAL A 360 4.25 -21.81 -6.26
C VAL A 360 3.64 -23.21 -6.31
N GLN A 361 3.08 -23.61 -5.18
CA GLN A 361 2.20 -24.76 -5.03
C GLN A 361 0.74 -24.42 -5.35
N LEU A 362 -0.06 -25.42 -5.75
CA LEU A 362 -1.49 -25.25 -6.06
C LEU A 362 -2.30 -24.64 -4.91
N ALA A 363 -1.89 -24.85 -3.66
CA ALA A 363 -2.54 -24.27 -2.48
C ALA A 363 -2.66 -22.74 -2.56
N ALA A 364 -1.75 -22.05 -3.26
CA ALA A 364 -1.83 -20.61 -3.47
C ALA A 364 -3.11 -20.15 -4.18
N TYR A 365 -3.74 -21.03 -4.97
CA TYR A 365 -4.94 -20.74 -5.77
C TYR A 365 -6.21 -21.42 -5.25
N THR A 366 -6.05 -22.39 -4.35
CA THR A 366 -7.13 -23.25 -3.86
C THR A 366 -7.34 -23.14 -2.35
N SER A 367 -6.51 -22.36 -1.67
CA SER A 367 -6.52 -22.17 -0.23
C SER A 367 -5.97 -20.80 0.14
N TYR A 368 -6.24 -20.38 1.37
CA TYR A 368 -5.66 -19.17 1.94
C TYR A 368 -4.27 -19.46 2.47
N LEU A 369 -3.28 -18.70 1.97
CA LEU A 369 -1.91 -18.75 2.46
C LEU A 369 -1.52 -17.41 3.07
N LYS A 370 -0.65 -17.48 4.07
CA LYS A 370 -0.09 -16.32 4.78
C LYS A 370 1.17 -15.81 4.09
N TYR A 371 1.06 -14.69 3.39
CA TYR A 371 2.14 -13.98 2.73
C TYR A 371 2.68 -12.89 3.64
N GLN A 372 4.00 -12.82 3.80
CA GLN A 372 4.61 -11.92 4.77
C GLN A 372 5.83 -11.23 4.19
N VAL A 373 5.99 -9.96 4.58
CA VAL A 373 7.21 -9.18 4.35
C VAL A 373 7.63 -8.57 5.67
N GLU A 374 8.88 -8.79 6.05
CA GLU A 374 9.53 -8.17 7.20
C GLU A 374 10.58 -7.19 6.68
N TRP A 375 10.44 -5.93 7.08
CA TRP A 375 11.24 -4.81 6.62
C TRP A 375 11.87 -4.12 7.82
N VAL A 376 13.19 -4.24 7.95
CA VAL A 376 13.99 -3.55 8.96
C VAL A 376 14.92 -2.60 8.24
N MET A 377 14.91 -1.33 8.64
CA MET A 377 15.69 -0.27 8.02
C MET A 377 17.12 -0.18 8.57
N GLY A 378 17.93 0.70 7.96
CA GLY A 378 19.29 0.99 8.37
C GLY A 378 20.32 0.00 7.81
N PRO A 379 21.62 0.24 8.10
CA PRO A 379 22.73 -0.46 7.45
C PRO A 379 22.85 -1.95 7.82
N THR A 380 22.23 -2.37 8.91
CA THR A 380 22.14 -3.79 9.33
C THR A 380 20.74 -4.38 9.11
N GLY A 381 19.90 -3.64 8.39
CA GLY A 381 18.52 -3.98 8.07
C GLY A 381 18.42 -5.04 6.99
N TYR A 382 17.18 -5.29 6.57
CA TYR A 382 16.84 -6.26 5.54
C TYR A 382 15.39 -6.11 5.08
N LEU A 383 15.11 -6.64 3.90
CA LEU A 383 13.77 -6.90 3.40
C LEU A 383 13.63 -8.42 3.18
N ARG A 384 12.73 -9.06 3.92
CA ARG A 384 12.58 -10.52 3.98
C ARG A 384 11.17 -10.94 3.60
N TRP A 385 11.05 -11.81 2.61
CA TRP A 385 9.80 -12.44 2.19
C TRP A 385 9.64 -13.80 2.84
N MET A 386 8.44 -14.08 3.33
CA MET A 386 8.08 -15.33 3.96
C MET A 386 6.69 -15.80 3.48
N LEU A 387 6.49 -17.11 3.50
CA LEU A 387 5.22 -17.76 3.22
C LEU A 387 4.96 -18.80 4.30
N GLU A 388 3.85 -18.66 5.03
CA GLU A 388 3.53 -19.45 6.23
C GLU A 388 4.66 -19.45 7.28
N ASP A 389 5.19 -18.26 7.60
CA ASP A 389 6.32 -18.06 8.50
C ASP A 389 7.64 -18.73 8.07
N ILE A 390 7.71 -19.28 6.85
CA ILE A 390 8.92 -19.85 6.27
C ILE A 390 9.57 -18.81 5.37
N VAL A 391 10.81 -18.43 5.68
CA VAL A 391 11.59 -17.52 4.83
C VAL A 391 11.88 -18.13 3.47
N ILE A 392 11.73 -17.31 2.43
CA ILE A 392 12.00 -17.71 1.04
C ILE A 392 13.05 -16.82 0.37
N PHE A 393 13.06 -15.52 0.67
CA PHE A 393 13.99 -14.59 0.04
C PHE A 393 14.30 -13.43 0.99
N GLU A 394 15.54 -12.94 0.99
CA GLU A 394 15.96 -11.77 1.74
C GLU A 394 16.97 -10.94 0.95
N ILE A 395 16.77 -9.63 0.99
CA ILE A 395 17.72 -8.62 0.56
C ILE A 395 18.25 -7.95 1.82
N PRO A 396 19.47 -8.27 2.29
CA PRO A 396 20.06 -7.54 3.39
C PRO A 396 20.53 -6.17 2.92
N SER A 397 20.51 -5.15 3.80
CA SER A 397 20.94 -3.79 3.45
C SER A 397 22.37 -3.76 2.88
N GLU A 398 23.25 -4.64 3.37
CA GLU A 398 24.62 -4.76 2.88
C GLU A 398 24.71 -5.08 1.38
N SER A 399 23.77 -5.85 0.82
CA SER A 399 23.72 -6.18 -0.62
C SER A 399 23.45 -4.95 -1.49
N VAL A 400 22.86 -3.91 -0.91
CA VAL A 400 22.46 -2.67 -1.58
C VAL A 400 23.47 -1.57 -1.31
N GLU A 401 23.94 -1.43 -0.07
CA GLU A 401 24.82 -0.34 0.37
C GLU A 401 26.32 -0.63 0.12
N ASN A 402 26.75 -1.89 0.23
CA ASN A 402 28.16 -2.32 0.14
C ASN A 402 28.44 -3.09 -1.15
N VAL A 403 28.12 -2.46 -2.27
CA VAL A 403 28.31 -3.04 -3.60
C VAL A 403 29.80 -3.06 -3.98
N PRO A 404 30.26 -4.01 -4.82
CA PRO A 404 31.63 -4.03 -5.31
C PRO A 404 32.05 -2.68 -5.90
N GLN A 405 33.29 -2.28 -5.63
CA GLN A 405 33.86 -1.00 -6.07
C GLN A 405 35.04 -1.25 -7.01
N ASP A 406 35.23 -0.37 -7.98
CA ASP A 406 36.49 -0.29 -8.72
C ASP A 406 37.57 0.42 -7.88
N ASP A 407 38.80 0.48 -8.39
CA ASP A 407 39.93 1.13 -7.69
C ASP A 407 39.67 2.62 -7.35
N ASN A 408 38.72 3.26 -8.04
CA ASN A 408 38.36 4.66 -7.85
C ASN A 408 37.14 4.86 -6.92
N ASN A 409 36.53 3.77 -6.44
CA ASN A 409 35.24 3.78 -5.76
C ASN A 409 34.15 4.57 -6.53
N SER A 410 34.08 4.35 -7.84
CA SER A 410 33.17 5.09 -8.74
C SER A 410 31.73 4.60 -8.71
N ASN A 411 31.48 3.41 -8.17
CA ASN A 411 30.15 2.81 -8.14
C ASN A 411 29.28 3.50 -7.06
N PRO A 412 28.12 4.08 -7.40
CA PRO A 412 27.27 4.73 -6.42
C PRO A 412 26.86 3.81 -5.28
N LYS A 413 27.05 4.28 -4.05
CA LYS A 413 26.44 3.67 -2.88
C LYS A 413 24.96 3.99 -2.88
N LYS A 414 24.15 2.97 -2.68
CA LYS A 414 22.69 3.03 -2.64
C LYS A 414 22.27 3.11 -1.15
N LEU A 415 21.03 3.48 -0.88
CA LEU A 415 20.44 3.42 0.46
C LEU A 415 19.44 2.25 0.50
N MET A 416 19.34 1.57 1.64
CA MET A 416 18.21 0.68 1.89
C MET A 416 16.88 1.44 1.80
N LEU A 417 15.78 0.74 1.55
CA LEU A 417 14.46 1.37 1.60
C LEU A 417 14.19 1.93 3.00
N GLU A 418 14.01 3.24 3.08
CA GLU A 418 13.68 3.94 4.33
C GLU A 418 12.47 4.88 4.22
N GLU A 419 11.91 5.10 3.03
CA GLU A 419 10.75 5.97 2.84
C GLU A 419 9.43 5.31 3.31
N PRO A 420 8.49 6.07 3.90
CA PRO A 420 7.20 5.52 4.30
C PRO A 420 6.43 4.99 3.08
N MET A 421 5.88 3.78 3.19
CA MET A 421 5.13 3.14 2.12
C MET A 421 3.65 2.97 2.48
N TYR A 422 2.82 3.00 1.45
CA TYR A 422 1.41 2.60 1.52
C TYR A 422 1.23 1.20 0.93
N VAL A 423 0.07 0.60 1.16
CA VAL A 423 -0.26 -0.74 0.69
C VAL A 423 -1.11 -0.64 -0.57
N ILE A 424 -0.82 -1.48 -1.56
CA ILE A 424 -1.64 -1.68 -2.75
C ILE A 424 -2.02 -3.16 -2.86
N PHE A 425 -3.29 -3.42 -3.14
CA PHE A 425 -3.76 -4.71 -3.66
C PHE A 425 -4.32 -4.50 -5.06
N ASN A 426 -3.78 -5.21 -6.04
CA ASN A 426 -4.30 -5.21 -7.39
C ASN A 426 -4.19 -6.59 -8.03
N VAL A 427 -4.94 -6.78 -9.11
CA VAL A 427 -4.80 -7.93 -10.01
C VAL A 427 -4.53 -7.40 -11.41
N ALA A 428 -3.38 -7.76 -11.97
CA ALA A 428 -2.91 -7.21 -13.25
C ALA A 428 -2.77 -8.27 -14.34
N LEU A 429 -2.85 -7.88 -15.61
CA LEU A 429 -2.71 -8.77 -16.76
C LEU A 429 -1.76 -8.12 -17.77
N SER A 430 -0.70 -8.83 -18.16
CA SER A 430 0.31 -8.21 -19.03
C SER A 430 0.88 -9.19 -20.05
N THR A 431 0.96 -8.73 -21.28
CA THR A 431 1.66 -9.43 -22.37
C THR A 431 3.16 -9.60 -22.08
N SER A 432 3.74 -8.67 -21.33
CA SER A 432 5.16 -8.69 -20.94
C SER A 432 5.47 -9.75 -19.89
N TRP A 433 4.48 -10.22 -19.13
CA TRP A 433 4.65 -11.23 -18.07
C TRP A 433 4.21 -12.64 -18.48
N GLY A 434 4.05 -12.88 -19.79
CA GLY A 434 3.70 -14.22 -20.31
C GLY A 434 2.26 -14.63 -20.03
N THR A 435 1.39 -13.66 -19.73
CA THR A 435 -0.06 -13.87 -19.63
C THR A 435 -0.57 -14.42 -20.96
N SER A 436 -1.03 -15.67 -20.98
CA SER A 436 -1.59 -16.28 -22.19
C SER A 436 -2.51 -17.47 -21.90
N PRO A 437 -3.77 -17.42 -22.35
CA PRO A 437 -4.54 -16.21 -22.66
C PRO A 437 -4.76 -15.38 -21.39
N PRO A 438 -4.95 -14.05 -21.43
CA PRO A 438 -5.25 -13.16 -22.56
C PRO A 438 -4.35 -13.13 -23.80
N ASN A 439 -4.94 -12.77 -24.95
CA ASN A 439 -4.21 -12.33 -26.15
C ASN A 439 -4.13 -10.79 -26.18
N ALA A 440 -2.98 -10.25 -26.59
CA ALA A 440 -2.80 -8.82 -26.76
C ALA A 440 -3.81 -8.26 -27.79
N GLY A 441 -4.58 -7.25 -27.41
CA GLY A 441 -5.51 -6.58 -28.34
C GLY A 441 -6.65 -7.47 -28.85
N SER A 442 -7.00 -8.55 -28.13
CA SER A 442 -8.14 -9.40 -28.48
C SER A 442 -8.85 -9.94 -27.23
N PRO A 443 -10.14 -10.32 -27.33
CA PRO A 443 -10.83 -11.05 -26.27
C PRO A 443 -10.08 -12.33 -25.86
N CYS A 444 -10.37 -12.86 -24.68
CA CYS A 444 -9.69 -14.02 -24.11
C CYS A 444 -9.71 -15.21 -25.06
N ARG A 445 -10.88 -15.48 -25.63
CA ARG A 445 -11.09 -16.62 -26.54
C ARG A 445 -10.51 -16.41 -27.94
N GLY A 446 -10.07 -15.19 -28.29
CA GLY A 446 -9.67 -14.87 -29.66
C GLY A 446 -10.79 -15.20 -30.64
N ASP A 447 -10.53 -16.11 -31.60
CA ASP A 447 -11.51 -16.62 -32.56
C ASP A 447 -12.32 -17.83 -32.05
N GLY A 448 -12.04 -18.31 -30.83
CA GLY A 448 -12.70 -19.46 -30.21
C GLY A 448 -12.25 -20.83 -30.73
N SER A 449 -11.26 -20.92 -31.61
CA SER A 449 -10.81 -22.19 -32.21
C SER A 449 -9.92 -23.03 -31.29
N ASN A 450 -9.26 -22.41 -30.30
CA ASN A 450 -8.34 -23.09 -29.39
C ASN A 450 -9.07 -23.57 -28.12
N ALA A 451 -9.25 -24.89 -28.00
CA ALA A 451 -9.94 -25.52 -26.87
C ALA A 451 -9.29 -25.23 -25.51
N GLN A 452 -7.95 -25.14 -25.44
CA GLN A 452 -7.24 -24.82 -24.20
C GLN A 452 -7.49 -23.37 -23.78
N ASN A 453 -7.44 -22.43 -24.74
CA ASN A 453 -7.75 -21.04 -24.45
C ASN A 453 -9.19 -20.90 -23.96
N ASN A 454 -10.15 -21.53 -24.64
CA ASN A 454 -11.54 -21.53 -24.22
C ASN A 454 -11.69 -22.05 -22.78
N ALA A 455 -11.06 -23.18 -22.45
CA ALA A 455 -11.09 -23.76 -21.11
C ALA A 455 -10.49 -22.86 -20.02
N ILE A 456 -9.48 -22.05 -20.35
CA ILE A 456 -8.90 -21.05 -19.45
C ILE A 456 -9.87 -19.87 -19.30
N CYS A 457 -10.42 -19.39 -20.41
CA CYS A 457 -11.36 -18.26 -20.43
C CYS A 457 -12.69 -18.56 -19.77
N ASP A 458 -13.11 -19.84 -19.71
CA ASP A 458 -14.26 -20.29 -18.93
C ASP A 458 -14.05 -20.14 -17.41
N GLY A 459 -12.80 -19.92 -16.98
CA GLY A 459 -12.46 -19.61 -15.59
C GLY A 459 -12.75 -18.18 -15.16
N PHE A 460 -13.06 -17.26 -16.09
CA PHE A 460 -13.48 -15.90 -15.72
C PHE A 460 -14.95 -15.88 -15.26
N PRO A 461 -15.30 -15.06 -14.24
CA PRO A 461 -14.42 -14.18 -13.48
C PRO A 461 -13.52 -14.92 -12.48
N MET A 462 -12.29 -14.42 -12.34
CA MET A 462 -11.33 -14.88 -11.34
C MET A 462 -11.28 -13.91 -10.15
N TYR A 463 -10.87 -14.39 -8.98
CA TYR A 463 -10.91 -13.60 -7.74
C TYR A 463 -9.61 -13.73 -6.97
N LEU A 464 -8.92 -12.60 -6.73
CA LEU A 464 -7.98 -12.50 -5.60
C LEU A 464 -8.82 -12.30 -4.35
N LYS A 465 -8.64 -13.15 -3.34
CA LYS A 465 -9.35 -13.03 -2.06
C LYS A 465 -8.37 -12.81 -0.92
N ILE A 466 -8.70 -11.91 -0.01
CA ILE A 466 -7.90 -11.55 1.16
C ILE A 466 -8.79 -11.72 2.39
N ASP A 467 -8.37 -12.60 3.29
CA ASP A 467 -9.00 -12.83 4.59
C ASP A 467 -8.73 -11.65 5.51
N TYR A 468 -7.44 -11.34 5.72
CA TYR A 468 -7.03 -10.19 6.50
C TYR A 468 -5.68 -9.64 6.05
N ILE A 469 -5.41 -8.40 6.45
CA ILE A 469 -4.08 -7.80 6.50
C ILE A 469 -3.78 -7.31 7.92
N ARG A 470 -2.55 -7.53 8.39
CA ARG A 470 -2.05 -7.06 9.69
C ARG A 470 -0.63 -6.51 9.53
N ILE A 471 -0.37 -5.36 10.14
CA ILE A 471 0.94 -4.72 10.15
C ILE A 471 1.41 -4.54 11.58
N TYR A 472 2.65 -4.93 11.82
CA TYR A 472 3.30 -4.95 13.13
C TYR A 472 4.58 -4.13 13.10
N GLN A 473 4.88 -3.42 14.19
CA GLN A 473 6.11 -2.65 14.34
C GLN A 473 6.69 -2.76 15.74
N ASP A 474 8.00 -2.55 15.87
CA ASP A 474 8.60 -2.26 17.16
C ASP A 474 8.21 -0.83 17.58
N LEU A 475 7.52 -0.72 18.72
CA LEU A 475 7.11 0.55 19.34
C LEU A 475 8.01 0.93 20.52
N SER A 476 9.15 0.27 20.69
CA SER A 476 10.16 0.64 21.68
C SER A 476 10.68 2.05 21.41
N ALA A 477 11.17 2.73 22.47
CA ALA A 477 11.65 4.10 22.36
C ALA A 477 12.87 4.29 21.44
N ASN A 478 13.57 3.19 21.12
CA ASN A 478 14.77 3.21 20.27
C ASN A 478 14.48 2.70 18.85
N SER A 479 13.23 2.35 18.54
CA SER A 479 12.83 1.90 17.21
C SER A 479 12.93 3.05 16.21
N SER A 480 13.43 2.76 15.01
CA SER A 480 13.37 3.66 13.86
C SER A 480 12.06 3.55 13.07
N MET A 481 11.18 2.60 13.44
CA MET A 481 9.91 2.39 12.74
C MET A 481 8.90 3.48 13.07
N SER A 482 8.07 3.83 12.10
CA SER A 482 7.07 4.88 12.26
C SER A 482 5.78 4.60 11.48
N ILE A 483 4.71 5.28 11.88
CA ILE A 483 3.37 5.15 11.29
C ILE A 483 2.94 6.52 10.80
N GLY A 484 2.44 6.55 9.57
CA GLY A 484 2.06 7.76 8.88
C GLY A 484 2.87 7.94 7.60
N CYS A 485 2.34 8.78 6.71
CA CYS A 485 2.97 9.07 5.42
C CYS A 485 4.02 10.19 5.52
N ASP A 486 4.08 10.90 6.65
CA ASP A 486 4.94 12.07 6.89
C ASP A 486 5.79 11.88 8.17
N PRO A 487 6.67 10.86 8.23
CA PRO A 487 7.56 10.68 9.36
C PRO A 487 8.63 11.77 9.41
N SER A 488 9.10 12.13 10.60
CA SER A 488 10.09 13.20 10.77
C SER A 488 11.42 12.95 10.07
N THR A 489 11.76 11.69 9.79
CA THR A 489 12.97 11.31 9.04
C THR A 489 12.80 11.49 7.53
N HIS A 490 11.57 11.41 7.02
CA HIS A 490 11.23 11.52 5.60
C HIS A 490 9.94 12.34 5.45
N PRO A 491 10.00 13.68 5.71
CA PRO A 491 8.81 14.52 5.61
C PRO A 491 8.36 14.61 4.15
N THR A 492 7.11 14.25 3.88
CA THR A 492 6.51 14.24 2.53
C THR A 492 5.32 15.17 2.41
N LYS A 493 4.71 15.57 3.54
CA LYS A 493 3.40 16.25 3.53
C LYS A 493 3.42 17.54 2.74
N GLN A 494 4.35 18.44 3.03
CA GLN A 494 4.41 19.75 2.36
C GLN A 494 4.66 19.58 0.85
N TRP A 495 5.53 18.63 0.47
CA TRP A 495 5.81 18.37 -0.95
C TRP A 495 4.55 17.90 -1.68
N ILE A 496 3.81 16.95 -1.11
CA ILE A 496 2.56 16.44 -1.69
C ILE A 496 1.50 17.54 -1.77
N GLU A 497 1.39 18.39 -0.74
CA GLU A 497 0.45 19.53 -0.74
C GLU A 497 0.80 20.55 -1.84
N ASP A 498 2.09 20.81 -2.06
CA ASP A 498 2.57 21.75 -3.08
C ASP A 498 2.47 21.20 -4.52
N HIS A 499 2.31 19.88 -4.69
CA HIS A 499 2.24 19.18 -5.98
C HIS A 499 1.00 18.27 -6.07
N ILE A 500 -0.11 18.66 -5.44
CA ILE A 500 -1.27 17.77 -5.25
C ILE A 500 -1.84 17.24 -6.58
N ASP A 501 -1.72 18.02 -7.66
CA ASP A 501 -2.13 17.65 -9.01
C ASP A 501 -1.34 16.46 -9.60
N GLU A 502 -0.17 16.14 -9.05
CA GLU A 502 0.59 14.93 -9.39
C GLU A 502 0.14 13.69 -8.59
N TYR A 503 -0.56 13.90 -7.47
CA TYR A 503 -0.94 12.85 -6.52
C TYR A 503 -2.45 12.55 -6.49
N GLU A 504 -3.25 13.26 -7.28
CA GLU A 504 -4.68 13.03 -7.41
C GLU A 504 -5.18 13.19 -8.85
N THR A 505 -6.33 12.59 -9.14
CA THR A 505 -7.09 12.84 -10.38
C THR A 505 -8.51 13.26 -10.05
N GLU A 506 -9.28 13.74 -11.04
CA GLU A 506 -10.70 14.08 -10.85
C GLU A 506 -11.49 12.91 -10.26
N ASP A 507 -11.23 11.70 -10.77
CA ASP A 507 -11.87 10.46 -10.32
C ASP A 507 -11.27 9.90 -9.03
N ASN A 508 -10.04 10.30 -8.65
CA ASN A 508 -9.29 9.72 -7.52
C ASN A 508 -8.70 10.81 -6.62
N LYS A 509 -9.55 11.65 -6.04
CA LYS A 509 -9.13 12.75 -5.15
C LYS A 509 -8.58 12.28 -3.82
N TRP A 510 -7.62 13.03 -3.29
CA TRP A 510 -7.23 12.89 -1.89
C TRP A 510 -8.32 13.44 -0.97
N ILE A 511 -8.73 12.62 0.00
CA ILE A 511 -9.78 12.97 0.97
C ILE A 511 -9.29 12.57 2.37
N GLU A 512 -9.22 13.56 3.25
CA GLU A 512 -8.85 13.37 4.65
C GLU A 512 -9.80 12.40 5.35
N VAL A 513 -9.24 11.46 6.13
CA VAL A 513 -10.02 10.47 6.87
C VAL A 513 -10.66 11.12 8.10
N HIS A 514 -11.99 11.13 8.14
CA HIS A 514 -12.77 11.69 9.24
C HIS A 514 -13.85 10.71 9.72
N GLY A 515 -13.43 9.73 10.51
CA GLY A 515 -14.26 8.60 10.95
C GLY A 515 -14.25 7.44 9.96
N GLY A 516 -15.26 6.57 10.05
CA GLY A 516 -15.49 5.45 9.13
C GLY A 516 -14.92 4.10 9.57
N ALA A 517 -14.13 4.03 10.65
CA ALA A 517 -13.72 2.77 11.25
C ALA A 517 -14.93 1.97 11.77
N ASN A 518 -14.82 0.65 11.76
CA ASN A 518 -15.77 -0.22 12.44
C ASN A 518 -15.74 0.02 13.96
N CYS A 519 -16.92 0.03 14.57
CA CYS A 519 -17.08 0.24 16.01
C CYS A 519 -18.23 -0.60 16.58
N LYS A 520 -18.11 -0.94 17.86
CA LYS A 520 -19.13 -1.62 18.67
C LYS A 520 -19.76 -0.65 19.68
N SER A 521 -19.05 0.41 20.06
CA SER A 521 -19.52 1.44 20.99
C SER A 521 -18.88 2.80 20.75
N ASP A 522 -19.43 3.86 21.33
CA ASP A 522 -18.85 5.21 21.29
C ASP A 522 -17.42 5.26 21.86
N TYR A 523 -17.04 4.31 22.72
CA TYR A 523 -15.70 4.21 23.28
C TYR A 523 -14.64 3.81 22.26
N ASP A 524 -15.04 3.15 21.17
CA ASP A 524 -14.15 2.82 20.06
C ASP A 524 -13.83 4.03 19.18
N CYS A 525 -14.64 5.09 19.29
CA CYS A 525 -14.57 6.33 18.52
C CYS A 525 -14.20 7.54 19.39
N THR A 526 -13.85 7.31 20.66
CA THR A 526 -13.52 8.38 21.61
C THR A 526 -12.10 8.23 22.12
N VAL A 527 -11.34 9.32 22.10
CA VAL A 527 -9.99 9.40 22.67
C VAL A 527 -9.96 8.94 24.13
N GLY A 528 -9.02 8.04 24.46
CA GLY A 528 -8.88 7.45 25.79
C GLY A 528 -8.63 8.45 26.91
N THR A 529 -7.99 9.58 26.62
CA THR A 529 -7.67 10.64 27.60
C THR A 529 -8.76 11.70 27.75
N SER A 530 -9.76 11.73 26.88
CA SER A 530 -10.81 12.75 26.92
C SER A 530 -11.94 12.32 27.83
N HIS A 531 -12.53 13.26 28.58
CA HIS A 531 -13.79 13.07 29.31
C HIS A 531 -15.04 13.35 28.44
N ILE A 532 -14.86 13.98 27.27
CA ILE A 532 -15.90 14.28 26.29
C ILE A 532 -15.77 13.33 25.10
N LEU A 533 -16.90 12.95 24.48
CA LEU A 533 -16.90 12.14 23.27
C LEU A 533 -16.24 12.91 22.12
N THR A 534 -15.17 12.36 21.55
CA THR A 534 -14.52 12.91 20.34
C THR A 534 -15.16 12.37 19.06
N GLY A 535 -15.89 11.26 19.16
CA GLY A 535 -16.71 10.67 18.11
C GLY A 535 -17.74 9.71 18.70
N THR A 536 -18.69 9.29 17.87
CA THR A 536 -19.75 8.34 18.23
C THR A 536 -19.78 7.17 17.26
N CYS A 537 -20.27 6.03 17.72
CA CYS A 537 -20.53 4.87 16.90
C CYS A 537 -21.96 4.93 16.35
N ASN A 538 -22.09 5.14 15.04
CA ASN A 538 -23.39 5.29 14.43
C ASN A 538 -24.15 3.95 14.32
N ARG A 539 -25.43 3.99 13.94
CA ARG A 539 -26.28 2.79 13.80
C ARG A 539 -25.80 1.77 12.76
N LYS A 540 -24.89 2.15 11.87
CA LYS A 540 -24.25 1.26 10.88
C LYS A 540 -22.95 0.63 11.42
N GLY A 541 -22.61 0.84 12.70
CA GLY A 541 -21.38 0.34 13.30
C GLY A 541 -20.13 1.07 12.80
N LYS A 542 -20.25 2.36 12.43
CA LYS A 542 -19.15 3.18 11.92
C LYS A 542 -18.88 4.40 12.80
N CYS A 543 -17.62 4.71 13.05
CA CYS A 543 -17.24 5.91 13.78
C CYS A 543 -17.61 7.18 13.00
N ALA A 544 -18.18 8.16 13.68
CA ALA A 544 -18.45 9.50 13.18
C ALA A 544 -17.85 10.52 14.14
N CYS A 545 -16.92 11.35 13.65
CA CYS A 545 -16.22 12.30 14.52
C CYS A 545 -17.12 13.50 14.87
N GLY A 546 -16.85 14.08 16.04
CA GLY A 546 -17.62 15.21 16.57
C GLY A 546 -17.53 16.44 15.67
N SER A 547 -18.59 17.26 15.69
CA SER A 547 -18.74 18.42 14.80
C SER A 547 -17.77 19.58 15.06
N SER A 548 -16.87 19.46 16.03
CA SER A 548 -15.89 20.51 16.35
C SER A 548 -14.73 20.58 15.35
N GLY A 549 -14.57 19.55 14.50
CA GLY A 549 -13.47 19.44 13.54
C GLY A 549 -12.09 19.36 14.18
N SER A 550 -12.00 19.07 15.49
CA SER A 550 -10.74 19.03 16.23
C SER A 550 -10.08 17.65 16.21
N TRP A 551 -10.86 16.64 15.86
CA TRP A 551 -10.47 15.23 15.84
C TRP A 551 -10.88 14.61 14.52
N GLY A 552 -9.95 13.89 13.92
CA GLY A 552 -10.16 13.11 12.72
C GLY A 552 -9.47 11.76 12.83
N GLY A 553 -9.07 11.24 11.68
CA GLY A 553 -8.66 9.86 11.55
C GLY A 553 -9.83 8.88 11.64
N PRO A 554 -9.54 7.59 11.45
CA PRO A 554 -10.55 6.54 11.33
C PRO A 554 -11.44 6.38 12.58
N ARG A 555 -10.87 6.59 13.76
CA ARG A 555 -11.51 6.44 15.08
C ARG A 555 -11.72 7.76 15.82
N CYS A 556 -11.53 8.91 15.16
CA CYS A 556 -11.67 10.22 15.81
C CYS A 556 -10.71 10.41 16.99
N THR A 557 -9.51 9.83 16.86
CA THR A 557 -8.43 9.86 17.85
C THR A 557 -7.16 10.55 17.35
N THR A 558 -7.18 11.07 16.11
CA THR A 558 -6.09 11.86 15.54
C THR A 558 -6.41 13.34 15.68
N PRO A 559 -5.54 14.16 16.29
CA PRO A 559 -5.74 15.60 16.34
C PRO A 559 -5.53 16.23 14.95
N LEU A 560 -6.39 17.16 14.55
CA LEU A 560 -6.30 17.84 13.24
C LEU A 560 -5.53 19.17 13.35
N ALA A 561 -4.60 19.41 12.41
CA ALA A 561 -3.62 20.50 12.46
C ALA A 561 -4.22 21.92 12.44
N ASP A 562 -5.42 22.12 11.89
CA ASP A 562 -6.09 23.42 11.89
C ASP A 562 -6.53 23.91 13.29
N THR A 563 -6.45 23.04 14.30
CA THR A 563 -6.58 23.44 15.72
C THR A 563 -5.24 23.80 16.38
N ALA A 564 -4.09 23.45 15.77
CA ALA A 564 -2.76 23.82 16.25
C ALA A 564 -2.42 25.31 15.97
N ASN A 565 -2.97 25.90 14.91
CA ASN A 565 -2.85 27.33 14.57
C ASN A 565 -3.77 28.26 15.39
N GLY A 566 -4.19 27.86 16.61
CA GLY A 566 -4.79 28.78 17.58
C GLY A 566 -6.29 28.64 17.86
N LYS A 567 -6.94 27.56 17.42
CA LYS A 567 -8.24 27.15 17.97
C LYS A 567 -8.04 25.99 18.93
N GLY A 568 -7.50 26.30 20.11
CA GLY A 568 -7.22 25.32 21.16
C GLY A 568 -8.47 24.53 21.58
N PHE A 569 -8.22 23.45 22.31
CA PHE A 569 -9.25 22.57 22.88
C PHE A 569 -10.22 23.35 23.78
N GLY A 570 -11.40 23.67 23.26
CA GLY A 570 -12.47 24.33 24.00
C GLY A 570 -13.67 24.68 23.13
N PRO A 571 -14.86 24.95 23.72
CA PRO A 571 -16.00 25.46 22.97
C PRO A 571 -15.62 26.75 22.23
N PRO A 572 -16.22 27.04 21.05
CA PRO A 572 -15.86 28.19 20.22
C PRO A 572 -15.70 29.45 21.06
N VAL A 573 -14.66 30.26 20.81
CA VAL A 573 -14.39 31.50 21.58
C VAL A 573 -15.64 32.38 21.67
N VAL A 574 -16.47 32.39 20.62
CA VAL A 574 -17.77 33.08 20.61
C VAL A 574 -18.71 32.54 21.70
N LEU A 575 -18.87 31.21 21.80
CA LEU A 575 -19.71 30.55 22.80
C LEU A 575 -19.17 30.77 24.22
N SER A 576 -17.86 30.67 24.41
CA SER A 576 -17.20 30.94 25.69
C SER A 576 -17.32 32.42 26.11
N SER A 577 -17.24 33.34 25.15
CA SER A 577 -17.40 34.78 25.38
C SER A 577 -18.85 35.14 25.71
N LEU A 578 -19.81 34.50 25.04
CA LEU A 578 -21.24 34.68 25.34
C LEU A 578 -21.58 34.15 26.74
N LEU A 579 -21.05 32.99 27.13
CA LEU A 579 -21.22 32.48 28.50
C LEU A 579 -20.55 33.39 29.53
N GLY A 580 -19.34 33.88 29.25
CA GLY A 580 -18.62 34.83 30.11
C GLY A 580 -19.40 36.13 30.30
N ALA A 581 -19.91 36.72 29.21
CA ALA A 581 -20.74 37.91 29.25
C ALA A 581 -22.04 37.67 30.04
N PHE A 582 -22.68 36.51 29.84
CA PHE A 582 -23.88 36.14 30.59
C PHE A 582 -23.61 36.05 32.09
N ILE A 583 -22.51 35.40 32.51
CA ILE A 583 -22.11 35.31 33.91
C ILE A 583 -21.82 36.70 34.49
N ILE A 584 -21.14 37.57 33.74
CA ILE A 584 -20.86 38.96 34.17
C ILE A 584 -22.15 39.74 34.36
N ILE A 585 -23.11 39.62 33.44
CA ILE A 585 -24.43 40.30 33.53
C ILE A 585 -25.19 39.79 34.75
N VAL A 586 -25.24 38.47 34.98
CA VAL A 586 -25.89 37.90 36.16
C VAL A 586 -25.21 38.37 37.44
N PHE A 587 -23.87 38.39 37.48
CA PHE A 587 -23.11 38.85 38.63
C PHE A 587 -23.35 40.35 38.89
N ALA A 588 -23.33 41.18 37.85
CA ALA A 588 -23.64 42.61 37.94
C ALA A 588 -25.08 42.85 38.43
N PHE A 589 -26.05 42.04 37.98
CA PHE A 589 -27.43 42.12 38.44
C PHE A 589 -27.57 41.72 39.92
N VAL A 590 -26.86 40.68 40.36
CA VAL A 590 -26.81 40.26 41.77
C VAL A 590 -26.18 41.36 42.63
N VAL A 591 -25.03 41.92 42.21
CA VAL A 591 -24.38 43.04 42.91
C VAL A 591 -25.29 44.26 42.97
N TYR A 592 -25.96 44.62 41.86
CA TYR A 592 -26.93 45.71 41.82
C TYR A 592 -28.10 45.48 42.80
N LYS A 593 -28.63 44.25 42.88
CA LYS A 593 -29.68 43.90 43.86
C LYS A 593 -29.17 43.99 45.30
N ILE A 594 -27.95 43.56 45.59
CA ILE A 594 -27.34 43.66 46.93
C ILE A 594 -27.11 45.13 47.32
N VAL A 595 -26.56 45.95 46.43
CA VAL A 595 -26.32 47.38 46.66
C VAL A 595 -27.63 48.14 46.81
N SER A 596 -28.63 47.90 45.95
CA SER A 596 -29.95 48.55 46.04
C SER A 596 -30.73 48.15 47.30
N GLN A 597 -30.55 46.94 47.82
CA GLN A 597 -31.11 46.54 49.12
C GLN A 597 -30.37 47.20 50.29
N ARG A 598 -29.04 47.35 50.21
CA ARG A 598 -28.25 48.07 51.24
C ARG A 598 -28.55 49.56 51.28
N SER A 599 -28.72 50.22 50.13
CA SER A 599 -29.10 51.63 50.06
C SER A 599 -30.55 51.87 50.53
N ARG A 600 -31.48 50.96 50.24
CA ARG A 600 -32.83 50.99 50.83
C ARG A 600 -32.82 50.81 52.36
N LYS A 601 -31.96 49.94 52.90
CA LYS A 601 -31.79 49.81 54.36
C LYS A 601 -31.09 51.03 55.00
N ALA A 602 -30.18 51.69 54.28
CA ALA A 602 -29.55 52.94 54.73
C ALA A 602 -30.52 54.14 54.73
N MET A 603 -31.45 54.21 53.77
CA MET A 603 -32.49 55.25 53.72
C MET A 603 -33.59 55.11 54.79
N VAL A 604 -33.79 53.91 55.36
CA VAL A 604 -34.77 53.69 56.44
C VAL A 604 -34.16 53.92 57.84
N GLY A 605 -32.83 53.98 57.95
CA GLY A 605 -32.12 54.20 59.23
C GLY A 605 -31.90 55.66 59.63
N ALA A 606 -32.21 56.64 58.76
CA ALA A 606 -32.03 58.07 59.02
C ALA A 606 -33.40 58.77 59.01
N GLY A 607 -34.17 58.62 60.09
CA GLY A 607 -35.34 59.48 60.33
C GLY A 607 -34.92 60.81 60.96
N ILE A 608 -35.57 61.92 60.57
CA ILE A 608 -36.33 62.86 61.44
C ILE A 608 -36.62 64.24 60.75
N THR A 609 -37.94 64.45 60.55
CA THR A 609 -38.82 65.64 60.74
C THR A 609 -38.79 66.92 59.88
N GLN A 610 -40.02 67.36 59.53
CA GLN A 610 -40.49 68.59 58.85
C GLN A 610 -40.30 69.90 59.65
N PRO A 611 -40.68 71.08 59.10
CA PRO A 611 -42.04 71.59 59.34
C PRO A 611 -42.77 72.25 58.14
N ALA A 612 -44.06 72.47 58.35
CA ALA A 612 -45.14 72.82 57.41
C ALA A 612 -45.20 74.29 56.95
N ILE A 613 -45.81 74.54 55.78
CA ILE A 613 -46.61 75.75 55.47
C ILE A 613 -47.83 75.38 54.57
N LEU A 614 -49.00 75.86 55.01
CA LEU A 614 -50.30 76.16 54.35
C LEU A 614 -50.28 76.30 52.80
N SER A 615 -51.33 76.07 52.00
CA SER A 615 -52.79 76.07 52.19
C SER A 615 -53.53 75.69 50.89
N LYS A 616 -54.77 75.16 51.02
CA LYS A 616 -55.95 75.32 50.12
C LYS A 616 -55.84 74.76 48.68
N ILE A 617 -56.86 74.23 48.00
CA ILE A 617 -58.30 73.97 48.17
C ILE A 617 -58.70 73.07 46.97
N GLU A 618 -59.65 72.14 47.21
CA GLU A 618 -60.64 71.48 46.31
C GLU A 618 -60.25 70.96 44.90
N MET A 619 -60.99 70.05 44.26
CA MET A 619 -61.91 68.93 44.54
C MET A 619 -62.50 68.59 43.15
N ASP A 620 -62.76 67.30 42.92
CA ASP A 620 -63.72 66.74 41.94
C ASP A 620 -63.40 66.64 40.43
N ASP A 621 -63.27 65.37 40.04
CA ASP A 621 -64.15 64.61 39.14
C ASP A 621 -64.04 64.57 37.59
N ILE A 622 -63.92 63.31 37.15
CA ILE A 622 -64.58 62.59 36.04
C ILE A 622 -63.94 62.57 34.61
N PRO A 623 -63.81 61.37 34.00
CA PRO A 623 -63.20 61.11 32.69
C PRO A 623 -64.21 60.90 31.53
N HIS A 624 -63.74 60.91 30.27
CA HIS A 624 -64.40 60.28 29.10
C HIS A 624 -63.36 60.11 27.96
N SER A 625 -63.03 58.90 27.50
CA SER A 625 -63.61 58.13 26.37
C SER A 625 -63.71 58.86 25.02
N ASN A 626 -63.04 58.38 23.96
CA ASN A 626 -63.66 57.61 22.85
C ASN A 626 -62.77 57.49 21.59
N SER A 627 -62.93 56.31 20.92
CA SER A 627 -62.91 56.02 19.46
C SER A 627 -61.71 56.50 18.61
N GLY A 628 -61.09 55.70 17.72
CA GLY A 628 -61.61 54.67 16.81
C GLY A 628 -61.38 55.10 15.34
N LEU A 629 -61.15 54.13 14.43
CA LEU A 629 -60.95 54.21 12.94
C LEU A 629 -59.48 54.28 12.47
N SER A 630 -59.03 53.69 11.36
CA SER A 630 -59.54 52.74 10.35
C SER A 630 -58.46 52.54 9.29
N GLY A 631 -58.30 51.31 8.74
CA GLY A 631 -57.76 50.97 7.40
C GLY A 631 -56.28 51.30 7.11
N THR A 632 -55.51 50.58 6.29
CA THR A 632 -55.82 49.65 5.20
C THR A 632 -54.54 48.89 4.83
N GLU A 633 -54.69 47.65 4.36
CA GLU A 633 -53.68 46.78 3.75
C GLU A 633 -53.08 47.37 2.45
N ASN A 634 -51.83 46.98 2.13
CA ASN A 634 -51.53 46.35 0.83
C ASN A 634 -50.21 45.57 0.85
N LYS A 635 -50.29 44.35 0.30
CA LYS A 635 -49.22 43.39 -0.05
C LYS A 635 -48.64 43.69 -1.45
N VAL A 636 -47.70 42.82 -1.86
CA VAL A 636 -47.10 42.55 -3.20
C VAL A 636 -45.66 43.10 -3.26
N VAL A 637 -44.58 42.33 -3.46
CA VAL A 637 -44.33 40.92 -3.84
C VAL A 637 -43.01 40.49 -3.20
#